data_AF-A0A7V3AGF6-F1
#
_entry.id   AF-A0A7V3AGF6-F1
#
_cell.length_a   1.000
_cell.length_b   1.000
_cell.length_c   1.000
_cell.angle_alpha   90.00
_cell.angle_beta   90.00
_cell.angle_gamma   90.00
#
_symmetry.space_group_name_H-M   'P 1'
#
loop_
_entity.id
_entity.type
_entity.pdbx_description
1 polymer ?
#
loop_
_entity_poly.entity_id
_entity_poly.type
_entity_poly.pdbx_seq_one_letter_code
_entity_poly.pdbx_strand_id
1 'polypeptide(L)'
;MSEQPLSSTLRFQCTHCGKPVEVSARQAGREIGCPHCRAALLVPEGTGEAAAPGVQVETVEGVGAAVVQAAPPAAAPAEAPPAVAKGGAEAVATPPAASLPQTVVEAPALRLPRTIQLSPDDAAGLRTPRRRSYAEPRRKSGAGRAVLAVALLAVAGLGVAIGVSVKRNMERAEKARELWAEAQQAHAAFLEGELEKAGQLAETVTLRRDELKALGGELQPAQEKQVGDVLKQVADYRERMKEIQALGGRLERELDEVRQQLRDRRALYTDKGPQARPLVLAIEQWIARAEDLARQRKREEFQKQVAAVEALWNRGETQAAREQASGLRTKVASDGELREESIQKRLDRLQKLDEALTAARWARANANDDFEGTRKKLDEMAGPWSADDASAKVILDEIARLRKDLDREEKTRLKLTEEQLKALKREAENLAKRETLLQVDQASTSQGVLLRFDNQNLRLIGSEKEQGQERLLFNVAGFRFRLPAAAVAGNRGPGTGLRIMQGLSKGLREAGADAGLYWEVQPDAPSQLAWSNDEGRVQVFYDGKLFPAEVLAPEAPEQKVRDDVAAAAEALATKIEADASLAEEVRKTMTVLVRGAIKELDFFNFLPGEFCRRVLADGYVEMNVPHAAERYADELSRYRKAYAVLTRPSLQFRGKRPDGSEIDRGMNLEGHAILRYYDAGKDRTFFGIKNPVDERPFLFTVYEFTGRQEKMPANLSPVKVRTMHPAVGTMAAYDPASGRLEADALRWAEGAAATTYPGLPRHFGTPDWAFPPHVVLLDEMGNVTGLVTAAGRVDLPDFTGYADEPARRKAQEEYLDRLAKVLNTTGYL
;
A
#
# COMPACT_ATOMS: atom_id res chain seq x y z
N MET A 1 -44.27 -22.05 2.14
CA MET A 1 -43.54 -21.84 0.89
C MET A 1 -42.09 -21.56 1.27
N SER A 2 -41.18 -22.48 0.97
CA SER A 2 -39.79 -22.42 1.40
C SER A 2 -38.96 -21.67 0.36
N GLU A 3 -38.29 -20.58 0.76
CA GLU A 3 -37.29 -19.89 -0.06
C GLU A 3 -35.93 -20.60 0.07
N GLN A 4 -35.31 -20.89 -1.08
CA GLN A 4 -34.00 -21.54 -1.20
C GLN A 4 -32.87 -20.50 -1.13
N PRO A 5 -31.73 -20.79 -0.49
CA PRO A 5 -30.54 -19.96 -0.57
C PRO A 5 -29.82 -20.13 -1.91
N LEU A 6 -29.41 -19.00 -2.52
CA LEU A 6 -28.64 -18.92 -3.76
C LEU A 6 -27.31 -19.67 -3.64
N SER A 7 -27.08 -20.64 -4.52
CA SER A 7 -25.83 -21.41 -4.59
C SER A 7 -24.69 -20.55 -5.15
N SER A 8 -23.66 -20.29 -4.37
CA SER A 8 -22.43 -19.64 -4.83
C SER A 8 -21.59 -20.61 -5.70
N THR A 9 -21.18 -20.15 -6.88
CA THR A 9 -20.22 -20.84 -7.77
C THR A 9 -18.80 -20.26 -7.62
N LEU A 10 -17.79 -21.12 -7.72
CA LEU A 10 -16.36 -20.78 -7.73
C LEU A 10 -15.81 -20.94 -9.16
N ARG A 11 -14.98 -20.00 -9.61
CA ARG A 11 -14.33 -20.01 -10.94
C ARG A 11 -12.81 -19.96 -10.78
N PHE A 12 -12.09 -20.92 -11.36
CA PHE A 12 -10.61 -20.98 -11.36
C PHE A 12 -10.10 -21.65 -12.65
N GLN A 13 -8.79 -21.57 -12.93
CA GLN A 13 -8.20 -22.21 -14.12
C GLN A 13 -7.66 -23.62 -13.81
N CYS A 14 -7.87 -24.56 -14.74
CA CYS A 14 -7.28 -25.90 -14.66
C CYS A 14 -5.74 -25.81 -14.77
N THR A 15 -5.01 -26.36 -13.79
CA THR A 15 -3.53 -26.39 -13.78
C THR A 15 -2.92 -27.22 -14.91
N HIS A 16 -3.70 -28.13 -15.52
CA HIS A 16 -3.22 -28.98 -16.62
C HIS A 16 -3.47 -28.41 -18.01
N CYS A 17 -4.63 -27.80 -18.26
CA CYS A 17 -5.02 -27.35 -19.60
C CYS A 17 -5.30 -25.85 -19.74
N GLY A 18 -5.20 -25.08 -18.65
CA GLY A 18 -5.40 -23.63 -18.63
C GLY A 18 -6.85 -23.14 -18.82
N LYS A 19 -7.80 -24.03 -19.14
CA LYS A 19 -9.20 -23.64 -19.36
C LYS A 19 -9.92 -23.33 -18.04
N PRO A 20 -10.83 -22.34 -18.02
CA PRO A 20 -11.60 -22.02 -16.83
C PRO A 20 -12.57 -23.16 -16.46
N VAL A 21 -12.66 -23.44 -15.16
CA VAL A 21 -13.50 -24.45 -14.54
C VAL A 21 -14.43 -23.74 -13.55
N GLU A 22 -15.73 -23.98 -13.66
CA GLU A 22 -16.76 -23.42 -12.78
C GLU A 22 -17.41 -24.57 -11.99
N VAL A 23 -17.37 -24.46 -10.66
CA VAL A 23 -17.81 -25.52 -9.73
C VAL A 23 -18.64 -24.92 -8.60
N SER A 24 -19.46 -25.72 -7.93
CA SER A 24 -20.20 -25.22 -6.77
C SER A 24 -19.27 -24.99 -5.59
N ALA A 25 -19.57 -24.01 -4.73
CA ALA A 25 -18.80 -23.76 -3.51
C ALA A 25 -18.75 -24.98 -2.55
N ARG A 26 -19.69 -25.93 -2.67
CA ARG A 26 -19.68 -27.19 -1.90
C ARG A 26 -18.54 -28.15 -2.28
N GLN A 27 -17.89 -27.90 -3.42
CA GLN A 27 -16.79 -28.70 -3.92
C GLN A 27 -15.42 -28.13 -3.53
N ALA A 28 -15.37 -26.99 -2.85
CA ALA A 28 -14.17 -26.44 -2.24
C ALA A 28 -13.42 -27.50 -1.40
N GLY A 29 -12.11 -27.62 -1.61
CA GLY A 29 -11.24 -28.59 -0.93
C GLY A 29 -11.35 -30.03 -1.43
N ARG A 30 -12.17 -30.32 -2.46
CA ARG A 30 -12.31 -31.68 -3.03
C ARG A 30 -11.59 -31.81 -4.37
N GLU A 31 -11.06 -33.01 -4.63
CA GLU A 31 -10.61 -33.37 -5.97
C GLU A 31 -11.79 -33.64 -6.90
N ILE A 32 -11.76 -33.00 -8.07
CA ILE A 32 -12.73 -33.20 -9.14
C ILE A 32 -12.00 -33.45 -10.46
N GLY A 33 -12.64 -34.12 -11.41
CA GLY A 33 -12.13 -34.20 -12.78
C GLY A 33 -12.37 -32.87 -13.52
N CYS A 34 -11.34 -32.35 -14.20
CA CYS A 34 -11.50 -31.22 -15.10
C CYS A 34 -12.54 -31.55 -16.20
N PRO A 35 -13.59 -30.74 -16.43
CA PRO A 35 -14.56 -31.01 -17.48
C PRO A 35 -13.95 -30.95 -18.89
N HIS A 36 -12.79 -30.30 -19.06
CA HIS A 36 -12.13 -30.13 -20.36
C HIS A 36 -11.07 -31.19 -20.68
N CYS A 37 -10.25 -31.59 -19.71
CA CYS A 37 -9.12 -32.52 -19.93
C CYS A 37 -9.17 -33.79 -19.09
N ARG A 38 -10.16 -33.91 -18.17
CA ARG A 38 -10.36 -35.03 -17.24
C ARG A 38 -9.25 -35.30 -16.22
N ALA A 39 -8.18 -34.51 -16.20
CA ALA A 39 -7.19 -34.56 -15.12
C ALA A 39 -7.83 -34.24 -13.77
N ALA A 40 -7.39 -34.91 -12.70
CA ALA A 40 -7.84 -34.64 -11.34
C ALA A 40 -7.30 -33.27 -10.88
N LEU A 41 -8.17 -32.44 -10.31
CA LEU A 41 -7.90 -31.08 -9.87
C LEU A 41 -8.44 -30.88 -8.47
N LEU A 42 -7.64 -30.34 -7.55
CA LEU A 42 -8.12 -29.89 -6.26
C LEU A 42 -8.83 -28.54 -6.40
N VAL A 43 -10.11 -28.47 -6.02
CA VAL A 43 -10.86 -27.20 -6.01
C VAL A 43 -10.35 -26.33 -4.85
N PRO A 44 -9.96 -25.07 -5.09
CA PRO A 44 -9.48 -24.19 -4.03
C PRO A 44 -10.53 -24.04 -2.91
N GLU A 45 -10.09 -24.14 -1.65
CA GLU A 45 -10.92 -23.75 -0.51
C GLU A 45 -11.09 -22.23 -0.55
N GLY A 46 -12.30 -21.77 -0.85
CA GLY A 46 -12.59 -20.33 -0.89
C GLY A 46 -12.46 -19.75 0.51
N THR A 47 -11.29 -19.21 0.85
CA THR A 47 -11.15 -18.28 1.97
C THR A 47 -11.84 -16.99 1.55
N GLY A 48 -13.05 -16.77 2.06
CA GLY A 48 -13.75 -15.50 1.96
C GLY A 48 -13.05 -14.45 2.81
N GLU A 49 -11.84 -14.05 2.44
CA GLU A 49 -11.14 -12.92 3.05
C GLU A 49 -10.13 -12.34 2.05
N ALA A 50 -10.41 -11.12 1.61
CA ALA A 50 -9.52 -10.36 0.77
C ALA A 50 -8.33 -9.86 1.60
N ALA A 51 -7.13 -10.06 1.04
CA ALA A 51 -5.85 -9.38 1.31
C ALA A 51 -4.73 -10.19 1.99
N ALA A 52 -3.60 -10.21 1.26
CA ALA A 52 -2.19 -10.29 1.67
C ALA A 52 -1.64 -11.62 2.22
N PRO A 53 -0.58 -12.18 1.59
CA PRO A 53 0.09 -13.38 2.07
C PRO A 53 1.16 -13.02 3.09
N GLY A 54 1.05 -13.61 4.28
CA GLY A 54 2.11 -13.70 5.27
C GLY A 54 1.92 -15.00 6.04
N VAL A 55 2.54 -16.09 5.57
CA VAL A 55 2.56 -17.38 6.27
C VAL A 55 3.99 -17.66 6.71
N GLN A 56 4.13 -17.79 8.03
CA GLN A 56 5.24 -18.44 8.72
C GLN A 56 5.09 -19.95 8.56
N VAL A 57 6.19 -20.67 8.27
CA VAL A 57 6.33 -22.09 8.60
C VAL A 57 7.76 -22.37 9.08
N GLU A 58 7.79 -22.85 10.33
CA GLU A 58 8.66 -23.85 10.98
C GLU A 58 10.13 -24.00 10.55
N THR A 59 10.99 -23.67 11.50
CA THR A 59 12.40 -24.05 11.62
C THR A 59 12.61 -25.56 11.72
N VAL A 60 13.48 -26.10 10.87
CA VAL A 60 14.14 -27.40 11.03
C VAL A 60 15.60 -27.13 11.41
N GLU A 61 16.06 -27.76 12.50
CA GLU A 61 17.44 -27.72 13.00
C GLU A 61 18.40 -28.65 12.24
N GLY A 62 19.68 -28.25 12.18
CA GLY A 62 20.85 -29.07 11.77
C GLY A 62 21.35 -28.74 10.36
N VAL A 63 22.64 -28.50 10.05
CA VAL A 63 23.91 -28.89 10.67
C VAL A 63 24.97 -27.84 10.24
N GLY A 64 25.95 -27.58 11.10
CA GLY A 64 26.84 -26.41 11.03
C GLY A 64 27.99 -26.42 10.02
N ALA A 65 28.69 -25.29 10.00
CA ALA A 65 30.04 -25.16 9.45
C ALA A 65 30.79 -24.04 10.17
N ALA A 66 32.05 -24.33 10.47
CA ALA A 66 32.95 -23.60 11.34
C ALA A 66 33.36 -22.22 10.79
N VAL A 67 33.41 -21.24 11.70
CA VAL A 67 34.02 -19.93 11.49
C VAL A 67 35.53 -20.05 11.66
N VAL A 68 36.30 -19.81 10.60
CA VAL A 68 37.72 -19.47 10.70
C VAL A 68 37.83 -17.95 10.69
N GLN A 69 38.18 -17.41 11.85
CA GLN A 69 38.42 -16.00 12.11
C GLN A 69 39.82 -15.63 11.60
N ALA A 70 39.92 -14.78 10.58
CA ALA A 70 41.18 -14.14 10.19
C ALA A 70 41.21 -12.70 10.72
N ALA A 71 42.25 -12.39 11.48
CA ALA A 71 42.50 -11.09 12.10
C ALA A 71 42.89 -10.01 11.06
N PRO A 72 42.53 -8.73 11.30
CA PRO A 72 42.97 -7.62 10.46
C PRO A 72 44.37 -7.11 10.86
N PRO A 73 45.23 -6.68 9.91
CA PRO A 73 46.46 -5.99 10.25
C PRO A 73 46.24 -4.51 10.55
N ALA A 74 47.13 -4.02 11.40
CA ALA A 74 47.12 -2.79 12.14
C ALA A 74 47.24 -1.51 11.30
N ALA A 75 46.65 -0.45 11.85
CA ALA A 75 46.70 0.93 11.37
C ALA A 75 48.02 1.65 11.72
N ALA A 76 48.32 2.70 10.96
CA ALA A 76 49.21 3.80 11.34
C ALA A 76 48.43 5.14 11.32
N PRO A 77 48.86 6.15 12.10
CA PRO A 77 47.94 7.07 12.79
C PRO A 77 47.90 8.49 12.19
N ALA A 78 46.77 9.18 12.32
CA ALA A 78 46.73 10.64 12.22
C ALA A 78 45.58 11.25 13.05
N GLU A 79 46.01 12.11 13.97
CA GLU A 79 45.43 13.35 14.49
C GLU A 79 44.03 13.40 15.16
N ALA A 80 44.05 13.86 16.42
CA ALA A 80 42.93 14.09 17.30
C ALA A 80 42.34 15.51 17.16
N PRO A 81 41.01 15.66 17.33
CA PRO A 81 40.40 16.89 17.84
C PRO A 81 39.78 16.70 19.24
N PRO A 82 39.42 17.80 19.93
CA PRO A 82 39.45 17.87 21.39
C PRO A 82 38.21 17.33 22.10
N ALA A 83 38.44 17.01 23.37
CA ALA A 83 37.55 16.39 24.33
C ALA A 83 36.24 17.16 24.59
N VAL A 84 35.12 16.42 24.63
CA VAL A 84 33.89 16.83 25.30
C VAL A 84 33.37 15.69 26.19
N ALA A 85 33.11 16.10 27.44
CA ALA A 85 32.53 15.48 28.63
C ALA A 85 31.93 14.06 28.61
N LYS A 86 32.31 13.33 29.67
CA LYS A 86 31.78 12.04 30.15
C LYS A 86 30.38 12.17 30.78
N GLY A 87 29.58 11.12 30.59
CA GLY A 87 28.38 10.75 31.35
C GLY A 87 27.48 9.89 30.45
N GLY A 88 26.96 8.72 30.80
CA GLY A 88 27.11 7.82 31.93
C GLY A 88 26.65 6.44 31.46
N ALA A 89 27.28 5.37 31.95
CA ALA A 89 26.94 4.01 31.59
C ALA A 89 25.75 3.51 32.43
N GLU A 90 24.74 2.93 31.77
CA GLU A 90 23.72 2.14 32.44
C GLU A 90 23.66 0.76 31.76
N ALA A 91 23.90 -0.27 32.58
CA ALA A 91 24.06 -1.66 32.19
C ALA A 91 22.69 -2.33 32.06
N VAL A 92 22.47 -3.07 30.96
CA VAL A 92 21.31 -3.97 30.83
C VAL A 92 21.79 -5.40 31.06
N ALA A 93 21.25 -6.00 32.13
CA ALA A 93 21.49 -7.36 32.57
C ALA A 93 20.71 -8.38 31.74
N THR A 94 21.34 -9.53 31.50
CA THR A 94 20.78 -10.75 30.90
C THR A 94 19.85 -11.46 31.91
N PRO A 95 18.71 -12.04 31.48
CA PRO A 95 17.87 -12.86 32.36
C PRO A 95 18.31 -14.34 32.39
N PRO A 96 18.11 -15.08 33.51
CA PRO A 96 18.42 -16.50 33.59
C PRO A 96 17.25 -17.39 33.17
N ALA A 97 17.61 -18.58 32.68
CA ALA A 97 16.72 -19.69 32.34
C ALA A 97 16.02 -20.28 33.58
N ALA A 98 14.75 -20.66 33.44
CA ALA A 98 13.98 -21.37 34.45
C ALA A 98 13.41 -22.69 33.88
N SER A 99 13.56 -23.73 34.68
CA SER A 99 13.31 -25.14 34.41
C SER A 99 11.83 -25.52 34.59
N LEU A 100 11.40 -26.55 33.86
CA LEU A 100 10.09 -27.20 33.97
C LEU A 100 10.00 -28.09 35.22
N PRO A 101 8.80 -28.30 35.78
CA PRO A 101 8.46 -29.55 36.46
C PRO A 101 7.46 -30.38 35.64
N GLN A 102 7.75 -31.68 35.59
CA GLN A 102 6.87 -32.74 35.11
C GLN A 102 5.74 -33.00 36.12
N THR A 103 4.57 -33.41 35.61
CA THR A 103 3.70 -34.32 36.37
C THR A 103 2.86 -35.16 35.39
N VAL A 104 2.89 -36.46 35.65
CA VAL A 104 2.25 -37.56 34.90
C VAL A 104 0.91 -37.89 35.57
N VAL A 105 0.00 -38.51 34.81
CA VAL A 105 -0.93 -39.60 35.17
C VAL A 105 -2.42 -39.34 34.84
N GLU A 106 -2.80 -40.00 33.73
CA GLU A 106 -3.98 -40.85 33.47
C GLU A 106 -5.39 -40.31 33.11
N ALA A 107 -5.94 -41.08 32.17
CA ALA A 107 -7.19 -40.95 31.43
C ALA A 107 -8.46 -41.23 32.25
N PRO A 108 -9.65 -40.96 31.68
CA PRO A 108 -10.46 -42.11 31.29
C PRO A 108 -11.27 -41.93 29.99
N ALA A 109 -11.93 -43.05 29.65
CA ALA A 109 -12.39 -43.50 28.36
C ALA A 109 -13.71 -42.92 27.81
N LEU A 110 -13.87 -43.16 26.50
CA LEU A 110 -15.06 -43.08 25.66
C LEU A 110 -16.36 -43.62 26.29
N ARG A 111 -17.49 -42.95 25.98
CA ARG A 111 -18.77 -43.54 25.53
C ARG A 111 -19.73 -42.47 24.95
N LEU A 112 -20.42 -42.83 23.87
CA LEU A 112 -21.58 -42.18 23.23
C LEU A 112 -22.74 -43.23 23.17
N PRO A 113 -23.98 -42.92 22.69
CA PRO A 113 -24.94 -41.86 23.04
C PRO A 113 -26.41 -42.39 23.16
N ARG A 114 -27.39 -41.45 23.21
CA ARG A 114 -28.89 -41.55 23.13
C ARG A 114 -29.62 -41.79 24.48
N THR A 115 -30.78 -41.21 24.79
CA THR A 115 -31.97 -40.83 23.98
C THR A 115 -32.83 -39.77 24.71
N ILE A 116 -33.64 -39.02 23.95
CA ILE A 116 -34.72 -38.10 24.39
C ILE A 116 -35.97 -38.91 24.82
N GLN A 117 -36.69 -38.47 25.87
CA GLN A 117 -38.18 -38.53 25.94
C GLN A 117 -38.76 -37.59 27.03
N LEU A 118 -39.99 -37.14 26.77
CA LEU A 118 -40.73 -36.04 27.42
C LEU A 118 -41.54 -36.46 28.67
N SER A 119 -41.90 -35.43 29.46
CA SER A 119 -42.99 -35.24 30.47
C SER A 119 -44.28 -36.09 30.29
N PRO A 120 -45.26 -36.22 31.24
CA PRO A 120 -45.60 -35.30 32.36
C PRO A 120 -46.21 -35.93 33.66
N ASP A 121 -46.64 -35.04 34.57
CA ASP A 121 -47.77 -35.14 35.55
C ASP A 121 -47.44 -34.91 37.05
N ASP A 122 -47.84 -33.71 37.48
CA ASP A 122 -48.77 -33.37 38.57
C ASP A 122 -48.74 -34.04 39.96
N ALA A 123 -48.82 -33.12 40.92
CA ALA A 123 -49.66 -33.13 42.11
C ALA A 123 -49.10 -33.63 43.47
N ALA A 124 -49.45 -32.78 44.45
CA ALA A 124 -49.63 -33.04 45.88
C ALA A 124 -48.38 -33.13 46.78
N GLY A 125 -48.48 -32.45 47.94
CA GLY A 125 -47.71 -32.85 49.12
C GLY A 125 -47.26 -31.73 50.06
N LEU A 126 -48.22 -31.17 50.80
CA LEU A 126 -47.97 -30.33 51.96
C LEU A 126 -47.08 -31.00 53.03
N ARG A 127 -46.12 -30.22 53.55
CA ARG A 127 -45.67 -30.12 54.96
C ARG A 127 -45.22 -31.41 55.67
N THR A 128 -43.94 -31.44 56.05
CA THR A 128 -43.46 -31.24 57.44
C THR A 128 -41.93 -31.12 57.44
N PRO A 129 -41.33 -30.49 58.47
CA PRO A 129 -40.44 -31.31 59.29
C PRO A 129 -40.68 -31.12 60.79
N ARG A 130 -40.87 -32.26 61.47
CA ARG A 130 -40.73 -32.43 62.92
C ARG A 130 -39.28 -32.15 63.34
N ARG A 131 -39.10 -31.25 64.31
CA ARG A 131 -37.84 -31.10 65.06
C ARG A 131 -37.83 -32.00 66.29
N ARG A 132 -36.63 -32.49 66.59
CA ARG A 132 -36.21 -33.40 67.66
C ARG A 132 -36.47 -32.87 69.09
N SER A 133 -37.06 -33.75 69.90
CA SER A 133 -36.68 -34.20 71.25
C SER A 133 -35.95 -33.25 72.21
N TYR A 134 -36.48 -33.13 73.44
CA TYR A 134 -35.79 -33.55 74.67
C TYR A 134 -36.82 -33.99 75.72
N ALA A 135 -36.51 -35.08 76.44
CA ALA A 135 -37.25 -35.70 77.53
C ALA A 135 -37.07 -34.88 78.84
N GLU A 136 -38.05 -34.78 79.74
CA GLU A 136 -38.34 -35.59 80.96
C GLU A 136 -38.92 -34.57 82.00
N PRO A 137 -39.53 -34.89 83.18
CA PRO A 137 -39.65 -36.15 83.94
C PRO A 137 -41.09 -36.40 84.50
N ARG A 138 -41.26 -37.36 85.42
CA ARG A 138 -42.52 -37.91 85.93
C ARG A 138 -42.72 -37.62 87.44
N ARG A 139 -43.88 -37.01 87.80
CA ARG A 139 -44.68 -37.02 89.09
C ARG A 139 -43.98 -36.54 90.41
N LYS A 140 -44.64 -35.90 91.39
CA LYS A 140 -45.98 -36.09 92.03
C LYS A 140 -46.52 -34.79 92.71
N SER A 141 -47.87 -34.72 92.83
CA SER A 141 -48.76 -34.15 93.89
C SER A 141 -48.36 -32.90 94.70
N GLY A 142 -49.21 -31.93 95.04
CA GLY A 142 -50.66 -31.77 94.89
C GLY A 142 -51.19 -30.69 95.85
N ALA A 143 -52.30 -30.06 95.42
CA ALA A 143 -53.40 -29.46 96.19
C ALA A 143 -53.24 -28.11 96.95
N GLY A 144 -54.12 -27.18 96.57
CA GLY A 144 -55.00 -26.43 97.50
C GLY A 144 -54.55 -25.01 97.84
N ARG A 145 -54.94 -23.99 97.06
CA ARG A 145 -56.16 -23.16 97.24
C ARG A 145 -56.30 -22.51 98.63
N ALA A 146 -56.31 -21.18 98.67
CA ALA A 146 -57.51 -20.35 98.91
C ALA A 146 -57.18 -19.03 99.62
N VAL A 147 -58.14 -18.10 99.54
CA VAL A 147 -58.35 -16.91 100.37
C VAL A 147 -57.94 -15.56 99.75
N LEU A 148 -58.81 -15.23 98.82
CA LEU A 148 -59.22 -13.93 98.29
C LEU A 148 -59.98 -13.12 99.36
N ALA A 149 -59.33 -12.19 100.09
CA ALA A 149 -60.06 -11.21 100.91
C ALA A 149 -59.27 -9.97 101.36
N VAL A 150 -57.93 -9.94 101.23
CA VAL A 150 -57.14 -8.68 101.31
C VAL A 150 -57.16 -7.94 99.95
N ALA A 151 -57.78 -8.57 98.95
CA ALA A 151 -57.82 -8.14 97.57
C ALA A 151 -58.46 -6.76 97.38
N LEU A 152 -59.46 -6.32 98.14
CA LEU A 152 -60.30 -5.20 97.69
C LEU A 152 -59.71 -3.79 97.85
N LEU A 153 -58.75 -3.56 98.75
CA LEU A 153 -58.06 -2.25 98.88
C LEU A 153 -56.69 -2.24 98.18
N ALA A 154 -56.07 -3.41 97.99
CA ALA A 154 -55.03 -3.57 96.98
C ALA A 154 -55.61 -3.39 95.57
N VAL A 155 -56.85 -3.84 95.28
CA VAL A 155 -57.51 -3.78 93.96
C VAL A 155 -57.88 -2.37 93.49
N ALA A 156 -58.06 -1.37 94.35
CA ALA A 156 -58.30 0.02 93.92
C ALA A 156 -57.01 0.74 93.49
N GLY A 157 -55.92 0.58 94.25
CA GLY A 157 -54.58 1.05 93.87
C GLY A 157 -54.00 0.25 92.69
N LEU A 158 -54.26 -1.07 92.67
CA LEU A 158 -53.96 -1.93 91.52
C LEU A 158 -54.88 -1.57 90.35
N GLY A 159 -56.12 -1.12 90.54
CA GLY A 159 -57.06 -0.76 89.48
C GLY A 159 -56.69 0.53 88.74
N VAL A 160 -56.19 1.56 89.44
CA VAL A 160 -55.64 2.78 88.80
C VAL A 160 -54.28 2.49 88.16
N ALA A 161 -53.42 1.70 88.81
CA ALA A 161 -52.16 1.26 88.22
C ALA A 161 -52.38 0.37 86.98
N ILE A 162 -53.36 -0.53 87.01
CA ILE A 162 -53.80 -1.36 85.89
C ILE A 162 -54.44 -0.46 84.82
N GLY A 163 -55.29 0.52 85.18
CA GLY A 163 -55.92 1.43 84.22
C GLY A 163 -54.92 2.31 83.47
N VAL A 164 -53.94 2.90 84.18
CA VAL A 164 -52.83 3.66 83.58
C VAL A 164 -51.92 2.73 82.77
N SER A 165 -51.67 1.51 83.25
CA SER A 165 -50.88 0.52 82.50
C SER A 165 -51.60 0.03 81.25
N VAL A 166 -52.91 -0.17 81.29
CA VAL A 166 -53.73 -0.60 80.14
C VAL A 166 -53.85 0.52 79.13
N LYS A 167 -54.10 1.77 79.56
CA LYS A 167 -54.11 2.93 78.66
C LYS A 167 -52.76 3.12 77.97
N ARG A 168 -51.64 3.07 78.72
CA ARG A 168 -50.29 3.11 78.13
C ARG A 168 -50.02 1.94 77.20
N ASN A 169 -50.48 0.73 77.53
CA ASN A 169 -50.32 -0.43 76.65
C ASN A 169 -51.18 -0.33 75.37
N MET A 170 -52.37 0.27 75.44
CA MET A 170 -53.20 0.54 74.26
C MET A 170 -52.59 1.61 73.36
N GLU A 171 -52.11 2.72 73.93
CA GLU A 171 -51.40 3.77 73.19
C GLU A 171 -50.14 3.23 72.51
N ARG A 172 -49.38 2.35 73.19
CA ARG A 172 -48.22 1.65 72.60
C ARG A 172 -48.64 0.75 71.43
N ALA A 173 -49.73 -0.01 71.58
CA ALA A 173 -50.23 -0.91 70.54
C ALA A 173 -50.82 -0.18 69.32
N GLU A 174 -51.40 1.00 69.53
CA GLU A 174 -51.87 1.87 68.44
C GLU A 174 -50.71 2.47 67.66
N LYS A 175 -49.75 3.11 68.35
CA LYS A 175 -48.55 3.65 67.70
C LYS A 175 -47.71 2.57 67.01
N ALA A 176 -47.64 1.36 67.57
CA ALA A 176 -47.01 0.21 66.92
C ALA A 176 -47.71 -0.18 65.60
N ARG A 177 -49.05 -0.09 65.54
CA ARG A 177 -49.82 -0.38 64.31
C ARG A 177 -49.65 0.72 63.27
N GLU A 178 -49.66 1.99 63.67
CA GLU A 178 -49.43 3.13 62.78
C GLU A 178 -48.03 3.07 62.17
N LEU A 179 -47.01 2.91 63.01
CA LEU A 179 -45.61 2.72 62.59
C LEU A 179 -45.47 1.58 61.59
N TRP A 180 -46.15 0.46 61.84
CA TRP A 180 -46.16 -0.68 60.94
C TRP A 180 -46.82 -0.37 59.60
N ALA A 181 -47.98 0.29 59.60
CA ALA A 181 -48.69 0.68 58.38
C ALA A 181 -47.86 1.64 57.52
N GLU A 182 -47.24 2.66 58.14
CA GLU A 182 -46.35 3.60 57.45
C GLU A 182 -45.10 2.90 56.89
N ALA A 183 -44.52 1.94 57.61
CA ALA A 183 -43.41 1.15 57.10
C ALA A 183 -43.81 0.28 55.89
N GLN A 184 -45.03 -0.28 55.87
CA GLN A 184 -45.54 -0.99 54.70
C GLN A 184 -45.79 -0.02 53.52
N GLN A 185 -46.28 1.19 53.77
CA GLN A 185 -46.44 2.21 52.73
C GLN A 185 -45.09 2.67 52.18
N ALA A 186 -44.08 2.88 53.04
CA ALA A 186 -42.71 3.20 52.61
C ALA A 186 -42.14 2.09 51.72
N HIS A 187 -42.37 0.82 52.08
CA HIS A 187 -41.95 -0.33 51.30
C HIS A 187 -42.71 -0.44 49.97
N ALA A 188 -44.02 -0.19 49.95
CA ALA A 188 -44.82 -0.21 48.73
C ALA A 188 -44.39 0.91 47.76
N ALA A 189 -44.27 2.14 48.25
CA ALA A 189 -43.76 3.28 47.46
C ALA A 189 -42.35 3.00 46.93
N PHE A 190 -41.51 2.34 47.72
CA PHE A 190 -40.19 1.89 47.29
C PHE A 190 -40.27 0.88 46.15
N LEU A 191 -41.11 -0.15 46.25
CA LEU A 191 -41.28 -1.16 45.20
C LEU A 191 -41.91 -0.59 43.91
N GLU A 192 -42.76 0.42 44.04
CA GLU A 192 -43.37 1.15 42.91
C GLU A 192 -42.40 2.15 42.25
N GLY A 193 -41.26 2.43 42.88
CA GLY A 193 -40.27 3.38 42.38
C GLY A 193 -40.61 4.85 42.67
N GLU A 194 -41.51 5.12 43.61
CA GLU A 194 -41.82 6.45 44.15
C GLU A 194 -40.81 6.82 45.25
N LEU A 195 -39.55 7.02 44.86
CA LEU A 195 -38.40 6.99 45.76
C LEU A 195 -38.32 8.17 46.73
N GLU A 196 -38.75 9.34 46.27
CA GLU A 196 -38.83 10.53 47.11
C GLU A 196 -39.87 10.35 48.21
N LYS A 197 -41.06 9.84 47.83
CA LYS A 197 -42.14 9.49 48.76
C LYS A 197 -41.72 8.37 49.73
N ALA A 198 -41.03 7.33 49.24
CA ALA A 198 -40.49 6.28 50.09
C ALA A 198 -39.46 6.82 51.10
N GLY A 199 -38.62 7.76 50.68
CA GLY A 199 -37.68 8.48 51.55
C GLY A 199 -38.37 9.29 52.65
N GLN A 200 -39.39 10.07 52.29
CA GLN A 200 -40.19 10.86 53.24
C GLN A 200 -40.94 9.95 54.25
N LEU A 201 -41.53 8.86 53.78
CA LEU A 201 -42.20 7.88 54.63
C LEU A 201 -41.20 7.17 55.55
N ALA A 202 -39.99 6.84 55.09
CA ALA A 202 -38.94 6.24 55.91
C ALA A 202 -38.45 7.18 57.03
N GLU A 203 -38.31 8.49 56.75
CA GLU A 203 -37.98 9.48 57.77
C GLU A 203 -39.10 9.56 58.83
N THR A 204 -40.36 9.55 58.39
CA THR A 204 -41.54 9.54 59.28
C THR A 204 -41.55 8.28 60.16
N VAL A 205 -41.33 7.10 59.58
CA VAL A 205 -41.24 5.82 60.29
C VAL A 205 -40.09 5.84 61.31
N THR A 206 -38.96 6.46 61.00
CA THR A 206 -37.83 6.59 61.95
C THR A 206 -38.22 7.42 63.17
N LEU A 207 -38.82 8.59 62.94
CA LEU A 207 -39.31 9.47 64.01
C LEU A 207 -40.34 8.74 64.91
N ARG A 208 -41.32 8.08 64.29
CA ARG A 208 -42.37 7.34 65.01
C ARG A 208 -41.83 6.15 65.79
N ARG A 209 -40.78 5.49 65.31
CA ARG A 209 -40.11 4.41 66.04
C ARG A 209 -39.46 4.93 67.32
N ASP A 210 -38.82 6.08 67.27
CA ASP A 210 -38.17 6.70 68.43
C ASP A 210 -39.23 7.19 69.45
N GLU A 211 -40.35 7.72 68.99
CA GLU A 211 -41.51 8.02 69.84
C GLU A 211 -42.06 6.76 70.55
N LEU A 212 -42.19 5.63 69.84
CA LEU A 212 -42.69 4.37 70.42
C LEU A 212 -41.73 3.84 71.51
N LYS A 213 -40.42 3.92 71.26
CA LYS A 213 -39.38 3.55 72.24
C LYS A 213 -39.40 4.43 73.48
N ALA A 214 -39.57 5.75 73.32
CA ALA A 214 -39.69 6.68 74.44
C ALA A 214 -40.90 6.36 75.35
N LEU A 215 -41.96 5.79 74.78
CA LEU A 215 -43.12 5.33 75.54
C LEU A 215 -42.90 3.96 76.22
N GLY A 216 -41.75 3.31 76.03
CA GLY A 216 -41.46 1.95 76.50
C GLY A 216 -42.27 0.88 75.75
N GLY A 217 -42.71 1.18 74.53
CA GLY A 217 -43.32 0.22 73.62
C GLY A 217 -42.26 -0.45 72.74
N GLU A 218 -42.47 -1.73 72.45
CA GLU A 218 -41.63 -2.48 71.53
C GLU A 218 -42.52 -3.09 70.43
N LEU A 219 -42.05 -3.05 69.19
CA LEU A 219 -42.65 -3.84 68.13
C LEU A 219 -42.41 -5.32 68.41
N GLN A 220 -43.29 -6.19 67.88
CA GLN A 220 -42.97 -7.61 67.88
C GLN A 220 -41.64 -7.82 67.16
N PRO A 221 -40.78 -8.76 67.59
CA PRO A 221 -39.44 -8.93 67.01
C PRO A 221 -39.45 -9.08 65.47
N ALA A 222 -40.48 -9.71 64.90
CA ALA A 222 -40.66 -9.83 63.46
C ALA A 222 -40.97 -8.47 62.78
N GLN A 223 -41.79 -7.64 63.41
CA GLN A 223 -42.15 -6.31 62.91
C GLN A 223 -40.99 -5.32 63.07
N GLU A 224 -40.30 -5.30 64.22
CA GLU A 224 -39.10 -4.46 64.42
C GLU A 224 -38.05 -4.77 63.36
N LYS A 225 -37.83 -6.06 63.09
CA LYS A 225 -36.93 -6.51 62.04
C LYS A 225 -37.36 -6.00 60.67
N GLN A 226 -38.61 -6.17 60.29
CA GLN A 226 -39.08 -5.75 58.96
C GLN A 226 -39.10 -4.22 58.80
N VAL A 227 -39.46 -3.45 59.84
CA VAL A 227 -39.33 -1.98 59.82
C VAL A 227 -37.86 -1.58 59.66
N GLY A 228 -36.96 -2.21 60.42
CA GLY A 228 -35.52 -2.00 60.30
C GLY A 228 -34.99 -2.31 58.90
N ASP A 229 -35.44 -3.42 58.30
CA ASP A 229 -35.07 -3.83 56.96
C ASP A 229 -35.56 -2.82 55.90
N VAL A 230 -36.80 -2.31 56.01
CA VAL A 230 -37.35 -1.30 55.09
C VAL A 230 -36.59 0.02 55.18
N LEU A 231 -36.35 0.54 56.39
CA LEU A 231 -35.60 1.78 56.58
C LEU A 231 -34.18 1.67 56.01
N LYS A 232 -33.53 0.54 56.26
CA LYS A 232 -32.20 0.26 55.71
C LYS A 232 -32.23 0.18 54.19
N GLN A 233 -33.21 -0.50 53.60
CA GLN A 233 -33.37 -0.61 52.14
C GLN A 233 -33.57 0.75 51.49
N VAL A 234 -34.43 1.62 52.04
CA VAL A 234 -34.68 2.97 51.51
C VAL A 234 -33.44 3.84 51.64
N ALA A 235 -32.71 3.78 52.76
CA ALA A 235 -31.48 4.54 52.96
C ALA A 235 -30.36 4.08 52.00
N ASP A 236 -30.10 2.77 51.90
CA ASP A 236 -29.13 2.18 50.98
C ASP A 236 -29.43 2.57 49.53
N TYR A 237 -30.72 2.64 49.19
CA TYR A 237 -31.17 3.03 47.87
C TYR A 237 -30.92 4.52 47.58
N ARG A 238 -31.27 5.44 48.50
CA ARG A 238 -31.03 6.88 48.31
C ARG A 238 -29.56 7.16 48.05
N GLU A 239 -28.68 6.48 48.77
CA GLU A 239 -27.24 6.62 48.57
C GLU A 239 -26.81 6.13 47.19
N ARG A 240 -27.27 4.94 46.77
CA ARG A 240 -27.01 4.41 45.41
C ARG A 240 -27.56 5.31 44.31
N MET A 241 -28.68 5.99 44.53
CA MET A 241 -29.23 6.96 43.58
C MET A 241 -28.38 8.21 43.46
N LYS A 242 -27.84 8.75 44.57
CA LYS A 242 -26.89 9.86 44.49
C LYS A 242 -25.68 9.47 43.66
N GLU A 243 -25.17 8.26 43.82
CA GLU A 243 -24.07 7.77 42.98
C GLU A 243 -24.47 7.69 41.50
N ILE A 244 -25.65 7.15 41.17
CA ILE A 244 -26.14 7.09 39.77
C ILE A 244 -26.32 8.50 39.19
N GLN A 245 -26.84 9.46 39.96
CA GLN A 245 -26.97 10.86 39.55
C GLN A 245 -25.61 11.53 39.36
N ALA A 246 -24.65 11.26 40.25
CA ALA A 246 -23.27 11.74 40.12
C ALA A 246 -22.60 11.18 38.86
N LEU A 247 -22.86 9.90 38.52
CA LEU A 247 -22.45 9.33 37.23
C LEU A 247 -23.09 10.06 36.05
N GLY A 248 -24.40 10.29 36.09
CA GLY A 248 -25.13 11.04 35.07
C GLY A 248 -24.58 12.45 34.84
N GLY A 249 -24.16 13.14 35.91
CA GLY A 249 -23.53 14.47 35.83
C GLY A 249 -22.16 14.49 35.13
N ARG A 250 -21.51 13.33 34.94
CA ARG A 250 -20.24 13.19 34.20
C ARG A 250 -20.44 12.82 32.72
N LEU A 251 -21.67 12.51 32.30
CA LEU A 251 -21.97 11.97 30.98
C LEU A 251 -21.50 12.86 29.82
N GLU A 252 -21.57 14.19 29.98
CA GLU A 252 -21.10 15.15 28.98
C GLU A 252 -19.58 15.22 28.84
N ARG A 253 -18.80 14.70 29.80
CA ARG A 253 -17.34 14.69 29.73
C ARG A 253 -16.79 13.29 29.43
N GLU A 254 -17.39 12.28 30.04
CA GLU A 254 -16.88 10.90 30.12
C GLU A 254 -17.88 9.90 29.51
N LEU A 255 -18.45 10.21 28.34
CA LEU A 255 -19.58 9.49 27.74
C LEU A 255 -19.42 7.96 27.73
N ASP A 256 -18.33 7.43 27.17
CA ASP A 256 -18.16 5.98 27.02
C ASP A 256 -17.94 5.27 28.35
N GLU A 257 -17.13 5.87 29.22
CA GLU A 257 -16.87 5.34 30.57
C GLU A 257 -18.17 5.31 31.40
N VAL A 258 -18.89 6.43 31.44
CA VAL A 258 -20.15 6.55 32.18
C VAL A 258 -21.20 5.61 31.61
N ARG A 259 -21.31 5.49 30.28
CA ARG A 259 -22.23 4.54 29.63
C ARG A 259 -21.94 3.09 30.04
N GLN A 260 -20.66 2.70 30.07
CA GLN A 260 -20.29 1.36 30.52
C GLN A 260 -20.58 1.16 32.01
N GLN A 261 -20.22 2.13 32.87
CA GLN A 261 -20.51 2.09 34.31
C GLN A 261 -22.02 1.99 34.60
N LEU A 262 -22.86 2.68 33.81
CA LEU A 262 -24.32 2.57 33.90
C LEU A 262 -24.80 1.17 33.48
N ARG A 263 -24.25 0.58 32.41
CA ARG A 263 -24.59 -0.80 31.99
C ARG A 263 -24.18 -1.84 33.03
N ASP A 264 -22.98 -1.72 33.61
CA ASP A 264 -22.48 -2.61 34.64
C ASP A 264 -23.35 -2.52 35.90
N ARG A 265 -23.72 -1.30 36.31
CA ARG A 265 -24.67 -1.08 37.41
C ARG A 265 -26.05 -1.64 37.09
N ARG A 266 -26.54 -1.48 35.87
CA ARG A 266 -27.82 -2.06 35.43
C ARG A 266 -27.80 -3.59 35.60
N ALA A 267 -26.74 -4.26 35.13
CA ALA A 267 -26.58 -5.70 35.29
C ALA A 267 -26.57 -6.10 36.78
N LEU A 268 -25.72 -5.44 37.57
CA LEU A 268 -25.61 -5.67 39.02
C LEU A 268 -26.94 -5.51 39.76
N TYR A 269 -27.78 -4.55 39.37
CA TYR A 269 -29.07 -4.32 40.01
C TYR A 269 -30.19 -5.21 39.45
N THR A 270 -30.09 -5.67 38.21
CA THR A 270 -31.03 -6.63 37.62
C THR A 270 -31.00 -7.95 38.40
N ASP A 271 -29.81 -8.42 38.76
CA ASP A 271 -29.62 -9.69 39.49
C ASP A 271 -30.15 -9.66 40.93
N LYS A 272 -30.41 -8.47 41.49
CA LYS A 272 -30.93 -8.30 42.85
C LYS A 272 -32.46 -8.44 42.94
N GLY A 273 -33.12 -8.71 41.81
CA GLY A 273 -34.55 -9.01 41.76
C GLY A 273 -35.45 -7.77 41.95
N PRO A 274 -36.75 -7.98 42.25
CA PRO A 274 -37.77 -6.92 42.20
C PRO A 274 -37.48 -5.69 43.07
N GLN A 275 -36.75 -5.87 44.19
CA GLN A 275 -36.42 -4.79 45.13
C GLN A 275 -35.44 -3.75 44.55
N ALA A 276 -34.73 -4.07 43.46
CA ALA A 276 -33.80 -3.15 42.80
C ALA A 276 -34.39 -2.50 41.53
N ARG A 277 -35.62 -2.85 41.16
CA ARG A 277 -36.29 -2.37 39.94
C ARG A 277 -36.27 -0.84 39.76
N PRO A 278 -36.47 -0.01 40.80
CA PRO A 278 -36.41 1.44 40.61
C PRO A 278 -35.01 1.94 40.24
N LEU A 279 -33.92 1.33 40.75
CA LEU A 279 -32.55 1.70 40.33
C LEU A 279 -32.35 1.35 38.86
N VAL A 280 -32.85 0.19 38.43
CA VAL A 280 -32.77 -0.26 37.04
C VAL A 280 -33.43 0.74 36.10
N LEU A 281 -34.65 1.19 36.41
CA LEU A 281 -35.38 2.19 35.59
C LEU A 281 -34.65 3.54 35.52
N ALA A 282 -34.12 4.03 36.65
CA ALA A 282 -33.36 5.27 36.67
C ALA A 282 -32.07 5.17 35.83
N ILE A 283 -31.37 4.03 35.92
CA ILE A 283 -30.18 3.76 35.11
C ILE A 283 -30.55 3.67 33.62
N GLU A 284 -31.66 3.04 33.26
CA GLU A 284 -32.13 2.95 31.87
C GLU A 284 -32.40 4.33 31.25
N GLN A 285 -32.96 5.28 32.01
CA GLN A 285 -33.12 6.67 31.55
C GLN A 285 -31.78 7.34 31.26
N TRP A 286 -30.78 7.13 32.13
CA TRP A 286 -29.43 7.65 31.90
C TRP A 286 -28.71 6.97 30.72
N ILE A 287 -28.92 5.67 30.52
CA ILE A 287 -28.41 4.95 29.33
C ILE A 287 -29.05 5.51 28.06
N ALA A 288 -30.36 5.75 28.05
CA ALA A 288 -31.04 6.35 26.90
C ALA A 288 -30.47 7.75 26.57
N ARG A 289 -30.27 8.60 27.59
CA ARG A 289 -29.60 9.90 27.42
C ARG A 289 -28.16 9.78 26.92
N ALA A 290 -27.43 8.77 27.38
CA ALA A 290 -26.07 8.47 26.90
C ALA A 290 -26.08 8.11 25.41
N GLU A 291 -27.05 7.30 24.99
CA GLU A 291 -27.20 6.91 23.59
C GLU A 291 -27.59 8.10 22.70
N ASP A 292 -28.47 8.99 23.17
CA ASP A 292 -28.80 10.23 22.46
C ASP A 292 -27.58 11.14 22.30
N LEU A 293 -26.79 11.33 23.37
CA LEU A 293 -25.58 12.14 23.34
C LEU A 293 -24.52 11.51 22.42
N ALA A 294 -24.39 10.18 22.42
CA ALA A 294 -23.52 9.46 21.49
C ALA A 294 -23.93 9.68 20.04
N ARG A 295 -25.23 9.57 19.73
CA ARG A 295 -25.78 9.88 18.40
C ARG A 295 -25.50 11.33 18.00
N GLN A 296 -25.67 12.28 18.91
CA GLN A 296 -25.38 13.70 18.66
C GLN A 296 -23.90 13.92 18.33
N ARG A 297 -22.97 13.46 19.18
CA ARG A 297 -21.53 13.62 18.95
C ARG A 297 -21.08 12.99 17.63
N LYS A 298 -21.63 11.81 17.33
CA LYS A 298 -21.38 11.11 16.08
C LYS A 298 -21.85 11.92 14.86
N ARG A 299 -23.03 12.57 14.94
CA ARG A 299 -23.52 13.49 13.90
C ARG A 299 -22.64 14.74 13.76
N GLU A 300 -22.28 15.39 14.85
CA GLU A 300 -21.41 16.58 14.84
C GLU A 300 -20.04 16.29 14.23
N GLU A 301 -19.43 15.15 14.59
CA GLU A 301 -18.17 14.69 14.01
C GLU A 301 -18.33 14.42 12.51
N PHE A 302 -19.43 13.78 12.10
CA PHE A 302 -19.71 13.55 10.70
C PHE A 302 -19.89 14.86 9.91
N GLN A 303 -20.57 15.86 10.49
CA GLN A 303 -20.71 17.18 9.89
C GLN A 303 -19.36 17.90 9.71
N LYS A 304 -18.42 17.73 10.67
CA LYS A 304 -17.05 18.23 10.52
C LYS A 304 -16.32 17.54 9.36
N GLN A 305 -16.50 16.22 9.21
CA GLN A 305 -15.91 15.48 8.09
C GLN A 305 -16.46 15.97 6.75
N VAL A 306 -17.78 16.18 6.61
CA VAL A 306 -18.37 16.77 5.40
C VAL A 306 -17.81 18.17 5.12
N ALA A 307 -17.67 19.02 6.14
CA ALA A 307 -17.08 20.35 6.00
C ALA A 307 -15.61 20.30 5.56
N ALA A 308 -14.83 19.32 6.05
CA ALA A 308 -13.46 19.11 5.61
C ALA A 308 -13.38 18.72 4.13
N VAL A 309 -14.31 17.89 3.64
CA VAL A 309 -14.42 17.53 2.23
C VAL A 309 -14.78 18.75 1.37
N GLU A 310 -15.71 19.58 1.80
CA GLU A 310 -16.03 20.83 1.11
C GLU A 310 -14.83 21.80 1.08
N ALA A 311 -14.05 21.86 2.17
CA ALA A 311 -12.84 22.68 2.21
C ALA A 311 -11.76 22.17 1.24
N LEU A 312 -11.57 20.85 1.11
CA LEU A 312 -10.71 20.25 0.09
C LEU A 312 -11.17 20.64 -1.31
N TRP A 313 -12.48 20.51 -1.56
CA TRP A 313 -13.08 20.89 -2.84
C TRP A 313 -12.79 22.36 -3.18
N ASN A 314 -13.08 23.27 -2.25
CA ASN A 314 -12.91 24.72 -2.44
C ASN A 314 -11.44 25.15 -2.64
N ARG A 315 -10.46 24.33 -2.23
CA ARG A 315 -9.02 24.56 -2.52
C ARG A 315 -8.58 24.01 -3.87
N GLY A 316 -9.46 23.36 -4.63
CA GLY A 316 -9.14 22.71 -5.90
C GLY A 316 -8.57 21.30 -5.76
N GLU A 317 -8.56 20.71 -4.55
CA GLU A 317 -8.10 19.35 -4.28
C GLU A 317 -9.20 18.31 -4.62
N THR A 318 -9.71 18.36 -5.86
CA THR A 318 -10.95 17.66 -6.26
C THR A 318 -10.88 16.14 -6.14
N GLN A 319 -9.70 15.54 -6.35
CA GLN A 319 -9.52 14.09 -6.22
C GLN A 319 -9.63 13.63 -4.75
N ALA A 320 -8.90 14.30 -3.85
CA ALA A 320 -8.97 14.01 -2.42
C ALA A 320 -10.40 14.22 -1.88
N ALA A 321 -11.07 15.29 -2.31
CA ALA A 321 -12.47 15.54 -1.98
C ALA A 321 -13.40 14.40 -2.46
N ARG A 322 -13.23 13.91 -3.69
CA ARG A 322 -14.02 12.80 -4.25
C ARG A 322 -13.85 11.50 -3.46
N GLU A 323 -12.61 11.13 -3.17
CA GLU A 323 -12.30 9.90 -2.42
C GLU A 323 -12.93 9.93 -1.03
N GLN A 324 -12.78 11.06 -0.31
CA GLN A 324 -13.38 11.22 1.00
C GLN A 324 -14.91 11.30 0.94
N ALA A 325 -15.50 12.02 -0.02
CA ALA A 325 -16.94 12.10 -0.21
C ALA A 325 -17.57 10.72 -0.46
N SER A 326 -16.92 9.87 -1.26
CA SER A 326 -17.35 8.49 -1.52
C SER A 326 -17.41 7.68 -0.23
N GLY A 327 -16.33 7.73 0.58
CA GLY A 327 -16.28 7.06 1.88
C GLY A 327 -17.37 7.55 2.85
N LEU A 328 -17.66 8.86 2.86
CA LEU A 328 -18.75 9.43 3.66
C LEU A 328 -20.13 8.96 3.18
N ARG A 329 -20.38 8.87 1.86
CA ARG A 329 -21.65 8.33 1.33
C ARG A 329 -21.87 6.87 1.72
N THR A 330 -20.82 6.04 1.64
CA THR A 330 -20.91 4.64 2.09
C THR A 330 -21.28 4.57 3.57
N LYS A 331 -20.70 5.44 4.41
CA LYS A 331 -21.07 5.55 5.83
C LYS A 331 -22.52 5.98 6.04
N VAL A 332 -23.03 6.97 5.31
CA VAL A 332 -24.46 7.39 5.42
C VAL A 332 -25.41 6.27 4.94
N ALA A 333 -25.00 5.51 3.92
CA ALA A 333 -25.80 4.40 3.42
C ALA A 333 -25.90 3.25 4.44
N SER A 334 -24.80 2.90 5.10
CA SER A 334 -24.72 1.80 6.08
C SER A 334 -25.23 2.19 7.47
N ASP A 335 -25.16 3.47 7.83
CA ASP A 335 -25.51 3.97 9.15
C ASP A 335 -26.78 4.81 9.13
N GLY A 336 -27.90 4.19 9.49
CA GLY A 336 -29.21 4.85 9.51
C GLY A 336 -29.26 6.10 10.39
N GLU A 337 -28.40 6.21 11.41
CA GLU A 337 -28.35 7.37 12.31
C GLU A 337 -27.75 8.63 11.64
N LEU A 338 -27.01 8.45 10.54
CA LEU A 338 -26.36 9.52 9.78
C LEU A 338 -27.21 10.02 8.60
N ARG A 339 -28.39 9.46 8.36
CA ARG A 339 -29.31 9.84 7.27
C ARG A 339 -30.05 11.15 7.56
N GLU A 340 -29.29 12.22 7.76
CA GLU A 340 -29.83 13.57 7.84
C GLU A 340 -29.96 14.16 6.44
N GLU A 341 -31.12 14.74 6.13
CA GLU A 341 -31.40 15.32 4.80
C GLU A 341 -30.39 16.42 4.42
N SER A 342 -29.91 17.19 5.41
CA SER A 342 -28.93 18.26 5.23
C SER A 342 -27.55 17.72 4.77
N ILE A 343 -27.10 16.63 5.39
CA ILE A 343 -25.84 15.94 5.07
C ILE A 343 -25.94 15.31 3.68
N GLN A 344 -27.05 14.63 3.40
CA GLN A 344 -27.28 14.02 2.10
C GLN A 344 -27.26 15.06 0.98
N LYS A 345 -27.98 16.18 1.16
CA LYS A 345 -27.98 17.29 0.18
C LYS A 345 -26.59 17.85 -0.10
N ARG A 346 -25.73 17.99 0.92
CA ARG A 346 -24.34 18.46 0.75
C ARG A 346 -23.48 17.45 0.00
N LEU A 347 -23.57 16.16 0.34
CA LEU A 347 -22.84 15.10 -0.35
C LEU A 347 -23.33 14.93 -1.80
N ASP A 348 -24.63 15.01 -2.06
CA ASP A 348 -25.22 14.94 -3.40
C ASP A 348 -24.78 16.13 -4.26
N ARG A 349 -24.68 17.33 -3.66
CA ARG A 349 -24.14 18.51 -4.34
C ARG A 349 -22.69 18.29 -4.77
N LEU A 350 -21.83 17.82 -3.87
CA LEU A 350 -20.45 17.46 -4.21
C LEU A 350 -20.38 16.39 -5.30
N GLN A 351 -21.36 15.48 -5.35
CA GLN A 351 -21.45 14.50 -6.44
C GLN A 351 -21.69 15.16 -7.79
N LYS A 352 -22.70 16.03 -7.86
CA LYS A 352 -23.06 16.72 -9.09
C LYS A 352 -21.91 17.61 -9.58
N LEU A 353 -21.18 18.21 -8.64
CA LEU A 353 -19.98 18.98 -8.93
C LEU A 353 -18.87 18.08 -9.55
N ASP A 354 -18.59 16.91 -8.96
CA ASP A 354 -17.62 15.94 -9.51
C ASP A 354 -18.05 15.37 -10.88
N GLU A 355 -19.34 15.07 -11.05
CA GLU A 355 -19.91 14.58 -12.31
C GLU A 355 -19.78 15.63 -13.43
N ALA A 356 -20.09 16.89 -13.15
CA ALA A 356 -19.95 17.99 -14.11
C ALA A 356 -18.48 18.23 -14.48
N LEU A 357 -17.58 18.21 -13.49
CA LEU A 357 -16.14 18.33 -13.72
C LEU A 357 -15.61 17.18 -14.59
N THR A 358 -16.02 15.95 -14.30
CA THR A 358 -15.66 14.76 -15.08
C THR A 358 -16.19 14.85 -16.51
N ALA A 359 -17.44 15.27 -16.68
CA ALA A 359 -18.06 15.45 -17.98
C ALA A 359 -17.37 16.55 -18.81
N ALA A 360 -16.99 17.67 -18.18
CA ALA A 360 -16.26 18.76 -18.84
C ALA A 360 -14.88 18.29 -19.33
N ARG A 361 -14.14 17.58 -18.47
CA ARG A 361 -12.84 16.97 -18.84
C ARG A 361 -13.00 15.94 -19.97
N TRP A 362 -14.05 15.12 -19.91
CA TRP A 362 -14.34 14.14 -20.96
C TRP A 362 -14.73 14.81 -22.29
N ALA A 363 -15.56 15.85 -22.27
CA ALA A 363 -15.93 16.61 -23.46
C ALA A 363 -14.68 17.22 -24.11
N ARG A 364 -13.79 17.82 -23.30
CA ARG A 364 -12.51 18.35 -23.78
C ARG A 364 -11.63 17.28 -24.42
N ALA A 365 -11.51 16.11 -23.80
CA ALA A 365 -10.68 15.01 -24.28
C ALA A 365 -11.21 14.41 -25.60
N ASN A 366 -12.51 14.53 -25.86
CA ASN A 366 -13.18 14.00 -27.05
C ASN A 366 -13.56 15.09 -28.05
N ALA A 367 -12.90 16.24 -28.03
CA ALA A 367 -13.03 17.28 -29.05
C ALA A 367 -12.43 16.78 -30.39
N ASN A 368 -13.11 15.81 -31.02
CA ASN A 368 -12.74 15.16 -32.28
C ASN A 368 -12.99 16.12 -33.45
N ASP A 369 -12.18 17.16 -33.48
CA ASP A 369 -12.17 18.25 -34.46
C ASP A 369 -13.31 19.28 -34.34
N ASP A 370 -14.36 18.97 -33.59
CA ASP A 370 -15.48 19.87 -33.28
C ASP A 370 -15.17 20.78 -32.06
N PHE A 371 -14.28 21.75 -32.24
CA PHE A 371 -13.93 22.71 -31.18
C PHE A 371 -15.10 23.61 -30.78
N GLU A 372 -15.89 24.06 -31.76
CA GLU A 372 -17.03 24.94 -31.53
C GLU A 372 -18.14 24.22 -30.76
N GLY A 373 -18.51 22.99 -31.17
CA GLY A 373 -19.48 22.19 -30.45
C GLY A 373 -18.99 21.76 -29.07
N THR A 374 -17.68 21.53 -28.89
CA THR A 374 -17.11 21.29 -27.55
C THR A 374 -17.17 22.54 -26.67
N ARG A 375 -16.84 23.72 -27.20
CA ARG A 375 -16.99 25.00 -26.46
C ARG A 375 -18.43 25.19 -26.00
N LYS A 376 -19.40 25.00 -26.91
CA LYS A 376 -20.83 25.07 -26.58
C LYS A 376 -21.23 24.09 -25.47
N LYS A 377 -20.74 22.85 -25.51
CA LYS A 377 -20.98 21.87 -24.42
C LYS A 377 -20.40 22.35 -23.09
N LEU A 378 -19.20 22.93 -23.08
CA LEU A 378 -18.59 23.50 -21.87
C LEU A 378 -19.38 24.73 -21.36
N ASP A 379 -19.97 25.54 -22.25
CA ASP A 379 -20.93 26.60 -21.89
C ASP A 379 -22.19 26.05 -21.23
N GLU A 380 -22.81 25.03 -21.83
CA GLU A 380 -23.99 24.37 -21.29
C GLU A 380 -23.72 23.73 -19.91
N MET A 381 -22.53 23.15 -19.71
CA MET A 381 -22.12 22.61 -18.41
C MET A 381 -21.82 23.68 -17.36
N ALA A 382 -21.38 24.88 -17.76
CA ALA A 382 -21.14 25.99 -16.84
C ALA A 382 -22.44 26.66 -16.38
N GLY A 383 -23.45 26.72 -17.26
CA GLY A 383 -24.69 27.47 -17.05
C GLY A 383 -25.44 27.22 -15.72
N PRO A 384 -25.54 25.97 -15.21
CA PRO A 384 -26.22 25.68 -13.94
C PRO A 384 -25.50 26.22 -12.69
N TRP A 385 -24.25 26.68 -12.80
CA TRP A 385 -23.41 27.03 -11.66
C TRP A 385 -23.27 28.55 -11.50
N SER A 386 -23.47 29.05 -10.27
CA SER A 386 -23.28 30.47 -9.97
C SER A 386 -21.83 30.78 -9.63
N ALA A 387 -21.30 31.90 -10.12
CA ALA A 387 -19.96 32.38 -9.76
C ALA A 387 -19.84 32.82 -8.29
N ASP A 388 -20.96 33.16 -7.65
CA ASP A 388 -21.01 33.57 -6.23
C ASP A 388 -20.88 32.37 -5.28
N ASP A 389 -21.06 31.15 -5.80
CA ASP A 389 -20.92 29.92 -5.03
C ASP A 389 -19.45 29.46 -5.02
N ALA A 390 -18.81 29.53 -3.85
CA ALA A 390 -17.41 29.15 -3.67
C ALA A 390 -17.10 27.71 -4.13
N SER A 391 -18.06 26.78 -4.01
CA SER A 391 -17.87 25.40 -4.45
C SER A 391 -18.03 25.24 -5.96
N ALA A 392 -18.86 26.08 -6.60
CA ALA A 392 -18.99 26.12 -8.06
C ALA A 392 -17.78 26.77 -8.74
N LYS A 393 -17.12 27.73 -8.07
CA LYS A 393 -15.97 28.46 -8.62
C LYS A 393 -14.89 27.53 -9.18
N VAL A 394 -14.57 26.45 -8.47
CA VAL A 394 -13.57 25.45 -8.89
C VAL A 394 -13.90 24.84 -10.25
N ILE A 395 -15.18 24.54 -10.50
CA ILE A 395 -15.62 24.00 -11.79
C ILE A 395 -15.56 25.08 -12.85
N LEU A 396 -16.08 26.28 -12.56
CA LEU A 396 -16.09 27.39 -13.51
C LEU A 396 -14.68 27.77 -13.96
N ASP A 397 -13.74 27.85 -13.03
CA ASP A 397 -12.32 28.10 -13.30
C ASP A 397 -11.72 26.97 -14.16
N GLU A 398 -12.07 25.71 -13.89
CA GLU A 398 -11.64 24.58 -14.71
C GLU A 398 -12.23 24.64 -16.14
N ILE A 399 -13.54 24.87 -16.32
CA ILE A 399 -14.08 24.91 -17.70
C ILE A 399 -13.50 26.11 -18.46
N ALA A 400 -13.25 27.25 -17.78
CA ALA A 400 -12.56 28.38 -18.39
C ALA A 400 -11.14 28.00 -18.84
N ARG A 401 -10.39 27.23 -18.03
CA ARG A 401 -9.09 26.67 -18.41
C ARG A 401 -9.21 25.73 -19.62
N LEU A 402 -10.14 24.77 -19.60
CA LEU A 402 -10.36 23.81 -20.69
C LEU A 402 -10.70 24.51 -22.01
N ARG A 403 -11.43 25.63 -21.97
CA ARG A 403 -11.68 26.47 -23.17
C ARG A 403 -10.43 27.12 -23.69
N LYS A 404 -9.63 27.73 -22.82
CA LYS A 404 -8.36 28.33 -23.22
C LYS A 404 -7.44 27.28 -23.87
N ASP A 405 -7.46 26.06 -23.35
CA ASP A 405 -6.73 24.93 -23.91
C ASP A 405 -7.30 24.50 -25.28
N LEU A 406 -8.63 24.51 -25.48
CA LEU A 406 -9.24 24.29 -26.81
C LEU A 406 -8.81 25.37 -27.80
N ASP A 407 -8.88 26.64 -27.42
CA ASP A 407 -8.53 27.77 -28.29
C ASP A 407 -7.05 27.72 -28.69
N ARG A 408 -6.17 27.34 -27.75
CA ARG A 408 -4.75 27.13 -28.02
C ARG A 408 -4.54 25.95 -28.96
N GLU A 409 -5.21 24.82 -28.74
CA GLU A 409 -5.11 23.65 -29.60
C GLU A 409 -5.61 23.98 -31.03
N GLU A 410 -6.73 24.68 -31.15
CA GLU A 410 -7.30 25.12 -32.43
C GLU A 410 -6.32 26.03 -33.19
N LYS A 411 -5.67 26.96 -32.50
CA LYS A 411 -4.67 27.87 -33.09
C LYS A 411 -3.38 27.18 -33.50
N THR A 412 -2.91 26.23 -32.70
CA THR A 412 -1.65 25.50 -32.94
C THR A 412 -1.84 24.32 -33.90
N ARG A 413 -3.05 24.08 -34.38
CA ARG A 413 -3.38 22.95 -35.24
C ARG A 413 -2.79 23.15 -36.64
N LEU A 414 -1.88 22.28 -37.03
CA LEU A 414 -1.41 22.18 -38.40
C LEU A 414 -2.57 21.70 -39.29
N LYS A 415 -3.02 22.55 -40.21
CA LYS A 415 -3.89 22.13 -41.32
C LYS A 415 -2.99 21.61 -42.43
N LEU A 416 -3.06 20.31 -42.69
CA LEU A 416 -2.27 19.69 -43.74
C LEU A 416 -2.91 19.99 -45.10
N THR A 417 -2.08 20.28 -46.09
CA THR A 417 -2.54 20.31 -47.49
C THR A 417 -2.94 18.91 -47.95
N GLU A 418 -3.75 18.82 -49.00
CA GLU A 418 -4.14 17.52 -49.58
C GLU A 418 -2.92 16.68 -50.00
N GLU A 419 -1.87 17.33 -50.52
CA GLU A 419 -0.60 16.69 -50.87
C GLU A 419 0.15 16.14 -49.64
N GLN A 420 0.22 16.91 -48.56
CA GLN A 420 0.82 16.46 -47.30
C GLN A 420 0.06 15.27 -46.71
N LEU A 421 -1.28 15.31 -46.75
CA LEU A 421 -2.11 14.21 -46.27
C LEU A 421 -1.89 12.94 -47.11
N LYS A 422 -1.77 13.07 -48.43
CA LYS A 422 -1.45 11.96 -49.33
C LYS A 422 -0.06 11.37 -49.04
N ALA A 423 0.93 12.22 -48.76
CA ALA A 423 2.27 11.78 -48.37
C ALA A 423 2.26 11.02 -47.04
N LEU A 424 1.57 11.56 -46.01
CA LEU A 424 1.42 10.88 -44.72
C LEU A 424 0.67 9.56 -44.84
N LYS A 425 -0.35 9.48 -45.70
CA LYS A 425 -1.09 8.22 -45.91
C LYS A 425 -0.19 7.13 -46.48
N ARG A 426 0.67 7.48 -47.45
CA ARG A 426 1.68 6.57 -47.98
C ARG A 426 2.65 6.10 -46.89
N GLU A 427 3.08 7.02 -46.02
CA GLU A 427 3.98 6.68 -44.92
C GLU A 427 3.31 5.78 -43.88
N ALA A 428 2.08 6.09 -43.49
CA ALA A 428 1.23 5.27 -42.63
C ALA A 428 1.03 3.85 -43.18
N GLU A 429 0.73 3.72 -44.47
CA GLU A 429 0.60 2.43 -45.15
C GLU A 429 1.92 1.66 -45.17
N ASN A 430 3.06 2.35 -45.33
CA ASN A 430 4.38 1.73 -45.24
C ASN A 430 4.68 1.23 -43.82
N LEU A 431 4.29 1.99 -42.79
CA LEU A 431 4.42 1.58 -41.39
C LEU A 431 3.56 0.37 -41.07
N ALA A 432 2.29 0.36 -41.48
CA ALA A 432 1.36 -0.75 -41.24
C ALA A 432 1.78 -2.05 -41.95
N LYS A 433 2.47 -1.96 -43.09
CA LYS A 433 3.08 -3.14 -43.73
C LYS A 433 4.22 -3.75 -42.91
N ARG A 434 4.89 -2.96 -42.07
CA ARG A 434 6.03 -3.39 -41.23
C ARG A 434 5.59 -3.85 -39.84
N GLU A 435 4.45 -3.35 -39.35
CA GLU A 435 3.91 -3.61 -38.01
C GLU A 435 2.52 -4.26 -38.09
N THR A 436 2.43 -5.56 -37.81
CA THR A 436 1.17 -6.31 -37.96
C THR A 436 0.06 -5.82 -37.03
N LEU A 437 0.42 -5.18 -35.91
CA LEU A 437 -0.51 -4.60 -34.95
C LEU A 437 -1.00 -3.20 -35.33
N LEU A 438 -0.42 -2.57 -36.35
CA LEU A 438 -0.78 -1.23 -36.80
C LEU A 438 -1.74 -1.30 -37.98
N GLN A 439 -2.95 -0.76 -37.81
CA GLN A 439 -3.95 -0.66 -38.86
C GLN A 439 -4.11 0.79 -39.29
N VAL A 440 -4.06 1.08 -40.59
CA VAL A 440 -4.41 2.40 -41.12
C VAL A 440 -5.93 2.47 -41.25
N ASP A 441 -6.57 3.39 -40.55
CA ASP A 441 -7.99 3.65 -40.74
C ASP A 441 -8.19 4.40 -42.07
N GLN A 442 -9.26 4.05 -42.81
CA GLN A 442 -9.58 4.73 -44.08
C GLN A 442 -9.99 6.18 -43.87
N ALA A 443 -10.44 6.55 -42.66
CA ALA A 443 -10.78 7.91 -42.29
C ALA A 443 -9.54 8.79 -42.08
N SER A 444 -8.87 9.20 -43.17
CA SER A 444 -7.92 10.31 -43.13
C SER A 444 -8.67 11.63 -42.95
N THR A 445 -8.21 12.47 -42.04
CA THR A 445 -8.77 13.81 -41.80
C THR A 445 -7.86 14.87 -42.42
N SER A 446 -8.29 16.13 -42.53
CA SER A 446 -7.43 17.26 -42.97
C SER A 446 -6.23 17.55 -42.04
N GLN A 447 -6.00 16.70 -41.03
CA GLN A 447 -5.08 16.91 -39.92
C GLN A 447 -4.14 15.74 -39.70
N GLY A 448 -4.29 14.67 -40.48
CA GLY A 448 -3.43 13.52 -40.37
C GLY A 448 -4.14 12.22 -40.69
N VAL A 449 -3.36 11.15 -40.59
CA VAL A 449 -3.81 9.79 -40.84
C VAL A 449 -4.09 9.11 -39.51
N LEU A 450 -5.31 8.62 -39.35
CA LEU A 450 -5.70 7.87 -38.17
C LEU A 450 -5.11 6.45 -38.27
N LEU A 451 -4.40 6.06 -37.23
CA LEU A 451 -3.80 4.74 -37.06
C LEU A 451 -4.44 4.09 -35.83
N ARG A 452 -4.73 2.80 -35.91
CA ARG A 452 -5.15 2.00 -34.78
C ARG A 452 -4.03 1.05 -34.40
N PHE A 453 -3.54 1.16 -33.18
CA PHE A 453 -2.50 0.30 -32.63
C PHE A 453 -2.96 -0.19 -31.26
N ASP A 454 -3.02 -1.50 -31.08
CA ASP A 454 -3.49 -2.15 -29.84
C ASP A 454 -4.84 -1.59 -29.33
N ASN A 455 -5.81 -1.48 -30.23
CA ASN A 455 -7.15 -0.92 -29.97
C ASN A 455 -7.20 0.56 -29.54
N GLN A 456 -6.12 1.30 -29.65
CA GLN A 456 -6.12 2.75 -29.41
C GLN A 456 -5.85 3.53 -30.68
N ASN A 457 -6.44 4.71 -30.74
CA ASN A 457 -6.30 5.63 -31.85
C ASN A 457 -5.07 6.52 -31.67
N LEU A 458 -4.19 6.49 -32.66
CA LEU A 458 -3.04 7.38 -32.81
C LEU A 458 -3.27 8.21 -34.08
N ARG A 459 -2.85 9.46 -34.11
CA ARG A 459 -2.93 10.27 -35.33
C ARG A 459 -1.53 10.65 -35.79
N LEU A 460 -1.12 10.22 -36.98
CA LEU A 460 0.11 10.70 -37.62
C LEU A 460 -0.19 12.05 -38.26
N ILE A 461 0.38 13.12 -37.72
CA ILE A 461 0.04 14.51 -38.07
C ILE A 461 1.11 15.20 -38.92
N GLY A 462 2.27 14.58 -39.14
CA GLY A 462 3.34 15.18 -39.93
C GLY A 462 4.65 14.39 -39.90
N SER A 463 5.62 14.86 -40.67
CA SER A 463 7.03 14.57 -40.49
C SER A 463 7.85 15.85 -40.61
N GLU A 464 8.96 15.92 -39.89
CA GLU A 464 9.91 17.03 -39.95
C GLU A 464 11.33 16.49 -40.12
N LYS A 465 12.22 17.27 -40.75
CA LYS A 465 13.65 16.94 -40.84
C LYS A 465 14.42 17.88 -39.93
N GLU A 466 15.08 17.32 -38.92
CA GLU A 466 15.89 18.05 -37.97
C GLU A 466 17.31 17.46 -38.00
N GLN A 467 18.32 18.29 -38.29
CA GLN A 467 19.73 17.86 -38.37
C GLN A 467 19.97 16.64 -39.29
N GLY A 468 19.21 16.53 -40.39
CA GLY A 468 19.31 15.41 -41.33
C GLY A 468 18.60 14.13 -40.89
N GLN A 469 18.04 14.08 -39.68
CA GLN A 469 17.19 13.00 -39.22
C GLN A 469 15.72 13.34 -39.47
N GLU A 470 14.97 12.41 -40.06
CA GLU A 470 13.52 12.53 -40.19
C GLU A 470 12.86 12.16 -38.85
N ARG A 471 11.88 12.94 -38.43
CA ARG A 471 11.07 12.76 -37.22
C ARG A 471 9.60 12.70 -37.61
N LEU A 472 8.88 11.70 -37.11
CA LEU A 472 7.44 11.57 -37.27
C LEU A 472 6.72 12.26 -36.13
N LEU A 473 5.65 12.99 -36.47
CA LEU A 473 4.84 13.74 -35.51
C LEU A 473 3.55 12.97 -35.26
N PHE A 474 3.32 12.57 -34.01
CA PHE A 474 2.10 11.89 -33.60
C PHE A 474 1.27 12.79 -32.68
N ASN A 475 -0.05 12.69 -32.77
CA ASN A 475 -0.97 13.14 -31.73
C ASN A 475 -1.59 11.91 -31.08
N VAL A 476 -1.36 11.75 -29.78
CA VAL A 476 -1.93 10.67 -28.98
C VAL A 476 -2.71 11.28 -27.83
N ALA A 477 -4.03 11.19 -27.96
CA ALA A 477 -4.98 11.61 -26.95
C ALA A 477 -4.76 13.06 -26.44
N GLY A 478 -4.47 13.97 -27.38
CA GLY A 478 -4.28 15.40 -27.19
C GLY A 478 -2.82 15.84 -27.14
N PHE A 479 -1.88 14.93 -26.85
CA PHE A 479 -0.45 15.24 -26.74
C PHE A 479 0.27 15.03 -28.06
N ARG A 480 1.19 15.95 -28.38
CA ARG A 480 2.02 15.86 -29.59
C ARG A 480 3.36 15.24 -29.26
N PHE A 481 3.73 14.22 -30.00
CA PHE A 481 4.99 13.51 -29.83
C PHE A 481 5.87 13.64 -31.07
N ARG A 482 7.16 13.88 -30.84
CA ARG A 482 8.22 13.72 -31.84
C ARG A 482 8.86 12.36 -31.63
N LEU A 483 8.86 11.54 -32.67
CA LEU A 483 9.52 10.25 -32.66
C LEU A 483 10.47 10.16 -33.85
N PRO A 484 11.77 9.88 -33.66
CA PRO A 484 12.69 9.70 -34.77
C PRO A 484 12.15 8.65 -35.75
N ALA A 485 12.10 8.96 -37.04
CA ALA A 485 11.61 8.03 -38.05
C ALA A 485 12.41 6.72 -38.00
N ALA A 486 13.71 6.76 -37.71
CA ALA A 486 14.52 5.56 -37.51
C ALA A 486 14.07 4.68 -36.32
N ALA A 487 13.44 5.26 -35.29
CA ALA A 487 12.85 4.51 -34.18
C ALA A 487 11.56 3.77 -34.59
N VAL A 488 10.89 4.24 -35.65
CA VAL A 488 9.66 3.63 -36.20
C VAL A 488 9.96 2.74 -37.41
N ALA A 489 10.90 3.14 -38.25
CA ALA A 489 11.22 2.58 -39.55
C ALA A 489 12.38 1.58 -39.53
N GLY A 490 13.28 1.69 -38.55
CA GLY A 490 14.41 0.77 -38.41
C GLY A 490 13.97 -0.63 -37.98
N ASN A 491 14.92 -1.56 -37.91
CA ASN A 491 14.71 -2.93 -37.42
C ASN A 491 14.32 -3.03 -35.92
N ARG A 492 13.76 -1.96 -35.35
CA ARG A 492 13.60 -1.70 -33.92
C ARG A 492 12.16 -1.91 -33.41
N GLY A 493 11.27 -2.48 -34.23
CA GLY A 493 9.88 -2.75 -33.87
C GLY A 493 9.07 -1.46 -33.65
N PRO A 494 8.39 -0.90 -34.67
CA PRO A 494 7.52 0.27 -34.53
C PRO A 494 6.57 0.22 -33.32
N GLY A 495 6.11 -0.97 -32.92
CA GLY A 495 5.26 -1.15 -31.75
C GLY A 495 5.82 -0.63 -30.42
N THR A 496 7.14 -0.66 -30.20
CA THR A 496 7.74 -0.21 -28.92
C THR A 496 7.56 1.30 -28.73
N GLY A 497 7.90 2.11 -29.73
CA GLY A 497 7.71 3.57 -29.66
C GLY A 497 6.25 3.96 -29.51
N LEU A 498 5.34 3.26 -30.19
CA LEU A 498 3.89 3.49 -30.09
C LEU A 498 3.36 3.17 -28.68
N ARG A 499 3.74 2.03 -28.07
CA ARG A 499 3.37 1.68 -26.69
C ARG A 499 3.89 2.71 -25.68
N ILE A 500 5.13 3.17 -25.86
CA ILE A 500 5.73 4.20 -25.00
C ILE A 500 4.91 5.49 -25.10
N MET A 501 4.52 5.94 -26.29
CA MET A 501 3.66 7.13 -26.47
C MET A 501 2.29 6.98 -25.83
N GLN A 502 1.65 5.81 -25.93
CA GLN A 502 0.36 5.56 -25.28
C GLN A 502 0.48 5.69 -23.76
N GLY A 503 1.49 5.05 -23.17
CA GLY A 503 1.78 5.17 -21.75
C GLY A 503 2.09 6.61 -21.33
N LEU A 504 2.97 7.29 -22.07
CA LEU A 504 3.31 8.68 -21.86
C LEU A 504 2.09 9.59 -21.93
N SER A 505 1.20 9.43 -22.92
CA SER A 505 0.01 10.27 -23.06
C SER A 505 -0.92 10.17 -21.86
N LYS A 506 -1.08 8.97 -21.28
CA LYS A 506 -1.84 8.74 -20.06
C LYS A 506 -1.15 9.42 -18.87
N GLY A 507 0.15 9.18 -18.70
CA GLY A 507 0.93 9.72 -17.59
C GLY A 507 1.03 11.25 -17.61
N LEU A 508 1.24 11.85 -18.78
CA LEU A 508 1.25 13.30 -18.99
C LEU A 508 -0.10 13.93 -18.64
N ARG A 509 -1.21 13.28 -19.00
CA ARG A 509 -2.55 13.73 -18.60
C ARG A 509 -2.72 13.73 -17.09
N GLU A 510 -2.36 12.63 -16.44
CA GLU A 510 -2.46 12.47 -14.98
C GLU A 510 -1.58 13.46 -14.23
N ALA A 511 -0.40 13.78 -14.79
CA ALA A 511 0.50 14.78 -14.24
C ALA A 511 0.12 16.24 -14.55
N GLY A 512 -0.96 16.48 -15.33
CA GLY A 512 -1.40 17.82 -15.70
C GLY A 512 -0.46 18.55 -16.66
N ALA A 513 0.26 17.80 -17.51
CA ALA A 513 1.16 18.35 -18.51
C ALA A 513 0.40 19.19 -19.56
N ASP A 514 1.08 20.17 -20.14
CA ASP A 514 0.52 21.00 -21.21
C ASP A 514 0.46 20.20 -22.52
N ALA A 515 -0.77 19.98 -23.01
CA ALA A 515 -1.03 19.24 -24.24
C ALA A 515 -0.58 19.99 -25.51
N GLY A 516 -0.31 21.31 -25.41
CA GLY A 516 0.21 22.11 -26.50
C GLY A 516 1.69 21.85 -26.83
N LEU A 517 2.43 21.27 -25.90
CA LEU A 517 3.86 21.02 -26.03
C LEU A 517 4.16 19.83 -26.96
N TYR A 518 5.27 19.92 -27.70
CA TYR A 518 5.85 18.77 -28.38
C TYR A 518 6.76 18.00 -27.41
N TRP A 519 6.42 16.73 -27.21
CA TRP A 519 7.13 15.80 -26.36
C TRP A 519 8.04 14.92 -27.20
N GLU A 520 9.34 14.98 -26.98
CA GLU A 520 10.29 14.06 -27.56
C GLU A 520 10.36 12.80 -26.70
N VAL A 521 9.96 11.67 -27.30
CA VAL A 521 10.01 10.36 -26.63
C VAL A 521 11.46 9.93 -26.54
N GLN A 522 11.90 9.54 -25.34
CA GLN A 522 13.23 8.99 -25.10
C GLN A 522 13.10 7.46 -24.91
N PRO A 523 13.16 6.67 -25.99
CA PRO A 523 13.01 5.21 -25.90
C PRO A 523 14.20 4.53 -25.20
N ASP A 524 15.30 5.26 -25.04
CA ASP A 524 16.53 4.87 -24.37
C ASP A 524 16.54 5.29 -22.89
N ALA A 525 15.38 5.29 -22.25
CA ALA A 525 15.24 5.48 -20.82
C ALA A 525 14.63 4.22 -20.17
N PRO A 526 14.94 3.97 -18.88
CA PRO A 526 14.44 2.80 -18.17
C PRO A 526 12.91 2.75 -18.09
N SER A 527 12.22 3.89 -18.07
CA SER A 527 10.75 3.93 -18.10
C SER A 527 10.27 4.92 -19.16
N GLN A 528 8.97 5.17 -19.20
CA GLN A 528 8.36 6.23 -20.00
C GLN A 528 9.00 7.58 -19.65
N LEU A 529 9.98 7.98 -20.45
CA LEU A 529 10.64 9.27 -20.40
C LEU A 529 10.24 10.04 -21.66
N ALA A 530 9.70 11.24 -21.44
CA ALA A 530 9.58 12.22 -22.50
C ALA A 530 10.07 13.54 -21.98
N TRP A 531 10.52 14.38 -22.89
CA TRP A 531 10.87 15.73 -22.53
C TRP A 531 10.38 16.70 -23.60
N SER A 532 10.02 17.89 -23.18
CA SER A 532 9.65 18.97 -24.07
C SER A 532 10.62 20.11 -23.88
N ASN A 533 11.11 20.66 -24.98
CA ASN A 533 11.89 21.89 -25.01
C ASN A 533 11.17 22.87 -25.92
N ASP A 534 10.26 23.65 -25.34
CA ASP A 534 9.49 24.66 -26.04
C ASP A 534 9.64 26.01 -25.32
N GLU A 535 9.89 27.07 -26.08
CA GLU A 535 10.10 28.42 -25.55
C GLU A 535 11.17 28.53 -24.43
N GLY A 536 12.19 27.65 -24.46
CA GLY A 536 13.25 27.60 -23.43
C GLY A 536 12.80 26.97 -22.11
N ARG A 537 11.60 26.40 -22.04
CA ARG A 537 11.13 25.60 -20.91
C ARG A 537 11.39 24.14 -21.20
N VAL A 538 12.25 23.54 -20.40
CA VAL A 538 12.51 22.12 -20.47
C VAL A 538 11.67 21.42 -19.41
N GLN A 539 10.76 20.56 -19.84
CA GLN A 539 10.00 19.69 -18.95
C GLN A 539 10.39 18.25 -19.21
N VAL A 540 10.58 17.48 -18.16
CA VAL A 540 10.86 16.05 -18.23
C VAL A 540 9.73 15.32 -17.52
N PHE A 541 9.12 14.36 -18.20
CA PHE A 541 8.15 13.44 -17.61
C PHE A 541 8.83 12.11 -17.34
N TYR A 542 8.81 11.65 -16.10
CA TYR A 542 9.39 10.38 -15.69
C TYR A 542 8.60 9.78 -14.53
N ASP A 543 8.27 8.49 -14.62
CA ASP A 543 7.58 7.72 -13.57
C ASP A 543 6.33 8.43 -13.01
N GLY A 544 5.48 8.96 -13.89
CA GLY A 544 4.24 9.67 -13.51
C GLY A 544 4.44 11.11 -13.02
N LYS A 545 5.66 11.63 -13.01
CA LYS A 545 5.99 12.95 -12.46
C LYS A 545 6.56 13.89 -13.52
N LEU A 546 6.19 15.17 -13.43
CA LEU A 546 6.78 16.25 -14.23
C LEU A 546 7.88 16.95 -13.45
N PHE A 547 9.02 17.15 -14.10
CA PHE A 547 10.18 17.86 -13.61
C PHE A 547 10.41 19.09 -14.49
N PRO A 548 10.44 20.30 -13.92
CA PRO A 548 11.11 21.41 -14.59
C PRO A 548 12.60 21.07 -14.63
N ALA A 549 13.19 21.14 -15.82
CA ALA A 549 14.57 20.77 -16.05
C ALA A 549 15.35 21.91 -16.71
N GLU A 550 16.66 21.79 -16.61
CA GLU A 550 17.64 22.58 -17.34
C GLU A 550 18.41 21.65 -18.26
N VAL A 551 18.54 22.01 -19.54
CA VAL A 551 19.44 21.35 -20.47
C VAL A 551 20.83 21.90 -20.22
N LEU A 552 21.77 21.00 -19.98
CA LEU A 552 23.15 21.36 -19.74
C LEU A 552 23.92 21.26 -21.05
N ALA A 553 24.76 22.26 -21.31
CA ALA A 553 25.72 22.18 -22.39
C ALA A 553 26.72 21.06 -22.09
N PRO A 554 27.13 20.25 -23.09
CA PRO A 554 28.17 19.26 -22.89
C PRO A 554 29.48 19.94 -22.44
N GLU A 555 30.21 19.32 -21.50
CA GLU A 555 31.45 19.88 -20.93
C GLU A 555 32.53 20.18 -21.99
N ALA A 556 32.54 19.41 -23.08
CA ALA A 556 33.36 19.63 -24.25
C ALA A 556 32.55 19.36 -25.54
N PRO A 557 32.90 19.98 -26.68
CA PRO A 557 32.28 19.63 -27.95
C PRO A 557 32.50 18.15 -28.24
N GLU A 558 31.42 17.40 -28.49
CA GLU A 558 31.47 15.95 -28.74
C GLU A 558 32.50 15.57 -29.82
N GLN A 559 32.56 16.39 -30.88
CA GLN A 559 33.51 16.21 -31.97
C GLN A 559 34.96 16.24 -31.49
N LYS A 560 35.31 17.15 -30.57
CA LYS A 560 36.67 17.26 -30.03
C LYS A 560 37.07 15.99 -29.28
N VAL A 561 36.16 15.42 -28.49
CA VAL A 561 36.44 14.18 -27.74
C VAL A 561 36.66 13.01 -28.71
N ARG A 562 35.86 12.91 -29.77
CA ARG A 562 36.05 11.91 -30.83
C ARG A 562 37.39 12.12 -31.56
N ASP A 563 37.74 13.36 -31.87
CA ASP A 563 39.01 13.71 -32.51
C ASP A 563 40.22 13.38 -31.61
N ASP A 564 40.12 13.63 -30.30
CA ASP A 564 41.17 13.31 -29.32
C ASP A 564 41.40 11.79 -29.23
N VAL A 565 40.32 10.97 -29.24
CA VAL A 565 40.41 9.50 -29.27
C VAL A 565 40.97 9.01 -30.60
N ALA A 566 40.50 9.58 -31.72
CA ALA A 566 40.98 9.23 -33.05
C ALA A 566 42.49 9.51 -33.20
N ALA A 567 42.95 10.68 -32.72
CA ALA A 567 44.36 11.06 -32.75
C ALA A 567 45.22 10.14 -31.87
N ALA A 568 44.74 9.79 -30.67
CA ALA A 568 45.46 8.88 -29.79
C ALA A 568 45.56 7.46 -30.38
N ALA A 569 44.48 6.95 -30.98
CA ALA A 569 44.47 5.67 -31.67
C ALA A 569 45.40 5.68 -32.90
N GLU A 570 45.39 6.73 -33.73
CA GLU A 570 46.27 6.79 -34.91
C GLU A 570 47.75 6.86 -34.51
N ALA A 571 48.08 7.57 -33.43
CA ALA A 571 49.43 7.59 -32.88
C ALA A 571 49.89 6.19 -32.43
N LEU A 572 49.02 5.44 -31.74
CA LEU A 572 49.29 4.06 -31.34
C LEU A 572 49.43 3.13 -32.56
N ALA A 573 48.53 3.25 -33.55
CA ALA A 573 48.57 2.45 -34.77
C ALA A 573 49.86 2.67 -35.57
N THR A 574 50.27 3.93 -35.72
CA THR A 574 51.51 4.33 -36.39
C THR A 574 52.73 3.73 -35.69
N LYS A 575 52.75 3.74 -34.36
CA LYS A 575 53.87 3.19 -33.59
C LYS A 575 53.97 1.66 -33.70
N ILE A 576 52.84 0.96 -33.67
CA ILE A 576 52.77 -0.49 -33.91
C ILE A 576 53.24 -0.81 -35.34
N GLU A 577 52.76 -0.07 -36.34
CA GLU A 577 53.09 -0.26 -37.76
C GLU A 577 54.58 -0.03 -38.06
N ALA A 578 55.25 0.83 -37.28
CA ALA A 578 56.69 1.06 -37.39
C ALA A 578 57.55 0.04 -36.61
N ASP A 579 56.96 -0.81 -35.78
CA ASP A 579 57.71 -1.73 -34.93
C ASP A 579 58.17 -2.98 -35.70
N ALA A 580 59.40 -2.93 -36.20
CA ALA A 580 60.04 -4.02 -36.91
C ALA A 580 60.34 -5.26 -36.03
N SER A 581 60.24 -5.14 -34.70
CA SER A 581 60.45 -6.29 -33.80
C SER A 581 59.21 -7.19 -33.67
N LEU A 582 58.05 -6.74 -34.14
CA LEU A 582 56.85 -7.58 -34.28
C LEU A 582 56.87 -8.32 -35.62
N ALA A 583 56.39 -9.57 -35.60
CA ALA A 583 56.07 -10.29 -36.84
C ALA A 583 55.07 -9.48 -37.68
N GLU A 584 55.22 -9.52 -39.01
CA GLU A 584 54.44 -8.69 -39.92
C GLU A 584 52.94 -8.92 -39.78
N GLU A 585 52.53 -10.17 -39.56
CA GLU A 585 51.14 -10.58 -39.37
C GLU A 585 50.56 -9.99 -38.08
N VAL A 586 51.31 -10.05 -36.97
CA VAL A 586 50.90 -9.47 -35.68
C VAL A 586 50.76 -7.97 -35.80
N ARG A 587 51.75 -7.32 -36.43
CA ARG A 587 51.75 -5.88 -36.67
C ARG A 587 50.54 -5.44 -37.49
N LYS A 588 50.28 -6.09 -38.64
CA LYS A 588 49.13 -5.78 -39.51
C LYS A 588 47.81 -5.96 -38.76
N THR A 589 47.62 -7.07 -38.07
CA THR A 589 46.38 -7.35 -37.31
C THR A 589 46.17 -6.32 -36.20
N MET A 590 47.21 -5.97 -35.44
CA MET A 590 47.11 -4.96 -34.38
C MET A 590 46.83 -3.56 -34.93
N THR A 591 47.48 -3.16 -36.02
CA THR A 591 47.20 -1.88 -36.67
C THR A 591 45.75 -1.80 -37.17
N VAL A 592 45.20 -2.88 -37.73
CA VAL A 592 43.78 -2.93 -38.13
C VAL A 592 42.86 -2.78 -36.92
N LEU A 593 43.12 -3.50 -35.82
CA LEU A 593 42.36 -3.36 -34.58
C LEU A 593 42.39 -1.92 -34.04
N VAL A 594 43.57 -1.31 -33.97
CA VAL A 594 43.72 0.07 -33.46
C VAL A 594 43.04 1.08 -34.37
N ARG A 595 43.17 0.95 -35.69
CA ARG A 595 42.47 1.84 -36.63
C ARG A 595 40.95 1.63 -36.63
N GLY A 596 40.48 0.42 -36.29
CA GLY A 596 39.06 0.17 -36.06
C GLY A 596 38.47 0.98 -34.90
N ALA A 597 39.30 1.42 -33.94
CA ALA A 597 38.88 2.32 -32.87
C ALA A 597 38.51 3.74 -33.38
N ILE A 598 39.08 4.16 -34.51
CA ILE A 598 38.92 5.50 -35.13
C ILE A 598 37.67 5.57 -35.98
N LYS A 599 37.46 4.56 -36.84
CA LYS A 599 36.39 4.53 -37.84
C LYS A 599 35.77 3.14 -37.84
N GLU A 600 34.45 3.08 -38.00
CA GLU A 600 33.79 1.82 -38.31
C GLU A 600 34.47 1.20 -39.54
N LEU A 601 35.12 0.06 -39.31
CA LEU A 601 35.64 -0.76 -40.40
C LEU A 601 34.44 -1.22 -41.24
N ASP A 602 34.66 -1.46 -42.53
CA ASP A 602 33.61 -1.96 -43.43
C ASP A 602 32.83 -3.10 -42.76
N PHE A 603 31.51 -3.12 -42.91
CA PHE A 603 30.60 -4.10 -42.27
C PHE A 603 31.05 -5.55 -42.49
N PHE A 604 31.78 -5.82 -43.57
CA PHE A 604 32.38 -7.12 -43.88
C PHE A 604 33.58 -7.52 -43.03
N ASN A 605 34.16 -6.61 -42.23
CA ASN A 605 35.35 -6.85 -41.41
C ASN A 605 35.02 -7.33 -39.98
N PHE A 606 33.74 -7.51 -39.62
CA PHE A 606 33.25 -8.09 -38.35
C PHE A 606 33.78 -7.48 -37.04
N LEU A 607 34.46 -6.34 -37.08
CA LEU A 607 35.01 -5.66 -35.89
C LEU A 607 34.32 -4.30 -35.68
N PRO A 608 33.30 -4.23 -34.80
CA PRO A 608 32.67 -2.97 -34.44
C PRO A 608 33.70 -2.00 -33.85
N GLY A 609 33.57 -0.71 -34.17
CA GLY A 609 34.52 0.29 -33.68
C GLY A 609 34.50 0.43 -32.15
N GLU A 610 33.34 0.22 -31.53
CA GLU A 610 33.19 0.16 -30.06
C GLU A 610 33.97 -1.01 -29.46
N PHE A 611 33.82 -2.21 -30.03
CA PHE A 611 34.60 -3.37 -29.62
C PHE A 611 36.10 -3.07 -29.67
N CYS A 612 36.57 -2.50 -30.79
CA CYS A 612 37.98 -2.14 -30.95
C CYS A 612 38.43 -1.15 -29.88
N ARG A 613 37.60 -0.12 -29.58
CA ARG A 613 37.96 0.87 -28.56
C ARG A 613 38.09 0.24 -27.18
N ARG A 614 37.09 -0.55 -26.80
CA ARG A 614 37.00 -1.20 -25.50
C ARG A 614 38.15 -2.18 -25.27
N VAL A 615 38.43 -3.09 -26.21
CA VAL A 615 39.52 -4.07 -26.02
C VAL A 615 40.89 -3.41 -25.89
N LEU A 616 41.14 -2.29 -26.58
CA LEU A 616 42.37 -1.52 -26.42
C LEU A 616 42.46 -0.88 -25.02
N ALA A 617 41.35 -0.32 -24.54
CA ALA A 617 41.28 0.24 -23.20
C ALA A 617 41.51 -0.83 -22.12
N ASP A 618 40.93 -2.01 -22.32
CA ASP A 618 41.02 -3.20 -21.43
C ASP A 618 42.38 -3.90 -21.47
N GLY A 619 43.35 -3.38 -22.25
CA GLY A 619 44.73 -3.85 -22.24
C GLY A 619 45.01 -5.04 -23.14
N TYR A 620 44.27 -5.18 -24.24
CA TYR A 620 44.50 -6.23 -25.23
C TYR A 620 45.95 -6.27 -25.74
N VAL A 621 46.59 -5.11 -25.93
CA VAL A 621 47.97 -5.03 -26.43
C VAL A 621 48.95 -5.57 -25.38
N GLU A 622 48.78 -5.19 -24.11
CA GLU A 622 49.56 -5.70 -22.99
C GLU A 622 49.44 -7.22 -22.84
N MET A 623 48.22 -7.75 -23.00
CA MET A 623 47.98 -9.19 -22.84
C MET A 623 48.58 -10.04 -23.97
N ASN A 624 48.53 -9.56 -25.21
CA ASN A 624 48.89 -10.37 -26.37
C ASN A 624 50.31 -10.11 -26.89
N VAL A 625 50.87 -8.92 -26.62
CA VAL A 625 52.23 -8.52 -27.02
C VAL A 625 52.94 -7.73 -25.90
N PRO A 626 53.13 -8.32 -24.70
CA PRO A 626 53.59 -7.59 -23.51
C PRO A 626 54.89 -6.80 -23.70
N HIS A 627 55.89 -7.42 -24.35
CA HIS A 627 57.17 -6.76 -24.64
C HIS A 627 57.05 -5.55 -25.58
N ALA A 628 56.05 -5.55 -26.47
CA ALA A 628 55.76 -4.43 -27.34
C ALA A 628 54.95 -3.35 -26.61
N ALA A 629 54.02 -3.77 -25.74
CA ALA A 629 53.21 -2.86 -24.95
C ALA A 629 54.05 -1.96 -24.04
N GLU A 630 55.14 -2.47 -23.45
CA GLU A 630 56.11 -1.64 -22.70
C GLU A 630 56.68 -0.49 -23.55
N ARG A 631 56.94 -0.74 -24.85
CA ARG A 631 57.41 0.31 -25.77
C ARG A 631 56.32 1.28 -26.17
N TYR A 632 55.05 0.90 -26.06
CA TYR A 632 53.88 1.72 -26.42
C TYR A 632 53.16 2.29 -25.18
N ALA A 633 53.76 2.19 -23.99
CA ALA A 633 53.09 2.52 -22.74
C ALA A 633 52.52 3.95 -22.73
N ASP A 634 53.25 4.92 -23.30
CA ASP A 634 52.81 6.31 -23.41
C ASP A 634 51.60 6.46 -24.33
N GLU A 635 51.59 5.82 -25.50
CA GLU A 635 50.49 5.88 -26.47
C GLU A 635 49.25 5.15 -25.94
N LEU A 636 49.43 4.00 -25.30
CA LEU A 636 48.35 3.26 -24.63
C LEU A 636 47.74 4.08 -23.48
N SER A 637 48.59 4.74 -22.68
CA SER A 637 48.14 5.66 -21.62
C SER A 637 47.36 6.85 -22.17
N ARG A 638 47.84 7.48 -23.26
CA ARG A 638 47.12 8.57 -23.94
C ARG A 638 45.78 8.10 -24.50
N TYR A 639 45.77 6.94 -25.15
CA TYR A 639 44.56 6.33 -25.68
C TYR A 639 43.52 6.09 -24.59
N ARG A 640 43.89 5.42 -23.48
CA ARG A 640 43.01 5.18 -22.34
C ARG A 640 42.48 6.46 -21.73
N LYS A 641 43.31 7.49 -21.58
CA LYS A 641 42.89 8.79 -21.05
C LYS A 641 41.86 9.46 -21.96
N ALA A 642 42.07 9.43 -23.28
CA ALA A 642 41.12 9.97 -24.23
C ALA A 642 39.80 9.16 -24.24
N TYR A 643 39.91 7.84 -24.23
CA TYR A 643 38.76 6.94 -24.21
C TYR A 643 37.94 7.05 -22.91
N ALA A 644 38.59 7.23 -21.76
CA ALA A 644 37.90 7.47 -20.49
C ALA A 644 37.05 8.74 -20.49
N VAL A 645 37.43 9.77 -21.26
CA VAL A 645 36.58 10.96 -21.46
C VAL A 645 35.40 10.63 -22.36
N LEU A 646 35.61 9.82 -23.39
CA LEU A 646 34.58 9.39 -24.34
C LEU A 646 33.49 8.51 -23.67
N THR A 647 33.89 7.64 -22.75
CA THR A 647 32.97 6.74 -22.01
C THR A 647 32.36 7.36 -20.76
N ARG A 648 32.85 8.51 -20.30
CA ARG A 648 32.28 9.23 -19.17
C ARG A 648 30.91 9.83 -19.56
N PRO A 649 29.84 9.52 -18.81
CA PRO A 649 28.54 10.12 -19.05
C PRO A 649 28.58 11.63 -18.87
N SER A 650 28.20 12.36 -19.93
CA SER A 650 27.97 13.81 -19.88
C SER A 650 26.52 14.08 -19.48
N LEU A 651 26.31 14.94 -18.47
CA LEU A 651 24.97 15.26 -18.00
C LEU A 651 24.24 16.10 -19.06
N GLN A 652 23.13 15.61 -19.59
CA GLN A 652 22.32 16.27 -20.62
C GLN A 652 21.26 17.17 -20.01
N PHE A 653 20.62 16.72 -18.94
CA PHE A 653 19.67 17.55 -18.21
C PHE A 653 19.65 17.21 -16.72
N ARG A 654 19.18 18.19 -15.94
CA ARG A 654 18.86 18.07 -14.52
C ARG A 654 17.52 18.71 -14.23
N GLY A 655 16.66 18.04 -13.48
CA GLY A 655 15.37 18.56 -13.05
C GLY A 655 15.14 18.37 -11.56
N LYS A 656 14.37 19.29 -10.96
CA LYS A 656 14.03 19.27 -9.53
C LYS A 656 12.60 19.70 -9.29
N ARG A 657 11.86 18.92 -8.52
CA ARG A 657 10.46 19.21 -8.15
C ARG A 657 10.38 19.97 -6.83
N PRO A 658 9.25 20.68 -6.58
CA PRO A 658 9.01 21.34 -5.29
C PRO A 658 9.02 20.40 -4.08
N ASP A 659 8.66 19.13 -4.28
CA ASP A 659 8.71 18.10 -3.23
C ASP A 659 10.13 17.60 -2.90
N GLY A 660 11.16 18.13 -3.59
CA GLY A 660 12.55 17.76 -3.40
C GLY A 660 13.03 16.60 -4.28
N SER A 661 12.15 15.97 -5.06
CA SER A 661 12.57 14.91 -6.01
C SER A 661 13.47 15.48 -7.10
N GLU A 662 14.46 14.71 -7.53
CA GLU A 662 15.46 15.13 -8.52
C GLU A 662 15.57 14.11 -9.65
N ILE A 663 15.88 14.57 -10.86
CA ILE A 663 16.17 13.70 -11.99
C ILE A 663 17.37 14.23 -12.76
N ASP A 664 18.28 13.35 -13.13
CA ASP A 664 19.49 13.63 -13.88
C ASP A 664 19.58 12.59 -14.99
N ARG A 665 19.89 13.01 -16.23
CA ARG A 665 20.22 12.08 -17.31
C ARG A 665 21.59 12.40 -17.87
N GLY A 666 22.48 11.43 -17.79
CA GLY A 666 23.77 11.44 -18.48
C GLY A 666 23.77 10.53 -19.69
N MET A 667 24.53 10.90 -20.70
CA MET A 667 24.84 10.03 -21.84
C MET A 667 26.32 10.19 -22.19
N ASN A 668 27.01 9.08 -22.38
CA ASN A 668 28.37 9.10 -22.93
C ASN A 668 28.34 9.09 -24.47
N LEU A 669 29.49 9.27 -25.11
CA LEU A 669 29.56 9.33 -26.58
C LEU A 669 29.47 7.96 -27.27
N GLU A 670 29.43 6.87 -26.48
CA GLU A 670 29.09 5.52 -26.94
C GLU A 670 27.58 5.24 -26.83
N GLY A 671 26.79 6.19 -26.35
CA GLY A 671 25.34 6.05 -26.22
C GLY A 671 24.91 5.26 -24.99
N HIS A 672 25.79 5.07 -24.00
CA HIS A 672 25.40 4.54 -22.69
C HIS A 672 24.70 5.66 -21.93
N ALA A 673 23.39 5.46 -21.73
CA ALA A 673 22.56 6.35 -20.94
C ALA A 673 22.57 5.91 -19.47
N ILE A 674 22.78 6.88 -18.59
CA ILE A 674 22.59 6.73 -17.16
C ILE A 674 21.51 7.71 -16.72
N LEU A 675 20.43 7.16 -16.17
CA LEU A 675 19.40 7.95 -15.54
C LEU A 675 19.55 7.84 -14.02
N ARG A 676 19.67 8.97 -13.34
CA ARG A 676 19.54 9.06 -11.88
C ARG A 676 18.19 9.71 -11.56
N TYR A 677 17.42 9.08 -10.67
CA TYR A 677 16.18 9.63 -10.15
C TYR A 677 16.14 9.52 -8.63
N TYR A 678 15.94 10.61 -7.92
CA TYR A 678 15.74 10.64 -6.47
C TYR A 678 14.27 10.94 -6.15
N ASP A 679 13.59 10.01 -5.48
CA ASP A 679 12.23 10.18 -4.97
C ASP A 679 12.28 10.62 -3.50
N ALA A 680 12.12 11.92 -3.26
CA ALA A 680 12.20 12.50 -1.91
C ALA A 680 11.11 11.96 -0.97
N GLY A 681 9.93 11.60 -1.50
CA GLY A 681 8.84 11.05 -0.69
C GLY A 681 9.12 9.64 -0.14
N LYS A 682 10.04 8.90 -0.77
CA LYS A 682 10.45 7.55 -0.35
C LYS A 682 11.86 7.50 0.22
N ASP A 683 12.60 8.60 0.12
CA ASP A 683 14.04 8.68 0.35
C ASP A 683 14.82 7.56 -0.38
N ARG A 684 14.58 7.45 -1.69
CA ARG A 684 15.21 6.43 -2.56
C ARG A 684 15.84 7.07 -3.77
N THR A 685 17.03 6.59 -4.13
CA THR A 685 17.68 6.92 -5.41
C THR A 685 17.69 5.71 -6.33
N PHE A 686 17.37 5.96 -7.60
CA PHE A 686 17.36 4.97 -8.67
C PHE A 686 18.43 5.31 -9.70
N PHE A 687 19.23 4.33 -10.11
CA PHE A 687 20.16 4.44 -11.25
C PHE A 687 19.74 3.46 -12.32
N GLY A 688 19.25 3.95 -13.45
CA GLY A 688 18.93 3.15 -14.62
C GLY A 688 20.06 3.22 -15.64
N ILE A 689 20.68 2.08 -15.93
CA ILE A 689 21.81 1.96 -16.85
C ILE A 689 21.35 1.13 -18.04
N LYS A 690 21.50 1.68 -19.25
CA LYS A 690 21.25 0.93 -20.48
C LYS A 690 22.28 -0.19 -20.61
N ASN A 691 21.86 -1.42 -20.86
CA ASN A 691 22.78 -2.54 -21.07
C ASN A 691 23.65 -2.28 -22.31
N PRO A 692 24.98 -2.16 -22.19
CA PRO A 692 25.85 -1.81 -23.32
C PRO A 692 26.12 -2.99 -24.25
N VAL A 693 26.00 -4.23 -23.76
CA VAL A 693 26.18 -5.43 -24.58
C VAL A 693 25.01 -5.66 -25.53
N ASP A 694 23.92 -4.92 -25.31
CA ASP A 694 22.71 -4.99 -26.10
C ASP A 694 22.71 -3.88 -27.15
N GLU A 695 23.33 -4.16 -28.31
CA GLU A 695 23.33 -3.23 -29.45
C GLU A 695 21.92 -2.76 -29.84
N ARG A 696 20.86 -3.53 -29.49
CA ARG A 696 19.50 -3.34 -30.01
C ARG A 696 18.33 -3.45 -29.00
N PRO A 697 18.36 -4.27 -27.94
CA PRO A 697 17.29 -4.32 -26.95
C PRO A 697 17.28 -3.10 -26.02
N PHE A 698 16.10 -2.54 -25.78
CA PHE A 698 15.91 -1.45 -24.82
C PHE A 698 15.89 -1.99 -23.40
N LEU A 699 16.94 -2.71 -22.98
CA LEU A 699 17.03 -3.25 -21.63
C LEU A 699 17.84 -2.32 -20.73
N PHE A 700 17.25 -2.06 -19.56
CA PHE A 700 17.86 -1.27 -18.51
C PHE A 700 18.02 -2.13 -17.27
N THR A 701 19.19 -2.05 -16.66
CA THR A 701 19.39 -2.48 -15.28
C THR A 701 19.16 -1.28 -14.38
N VAL A 702 18.16 -1.38 -13.50
CA VAL A 702 17.79 -0.31 -12.56
C VAL A 702 18.12 -0.70 -11.14
N TYR A 703 19.06 0.03 -10.56
CA TYR A 703 19.48 -0.08 -9.17
C TYR A 703 18.65 0.82 -8.27
N GLU A 704 18.26 0.34 -7.10
CA GLU A 704 17.59 1.12 -6.06
C GLU A 704 18.46 1.18 -4.80
N PHE A 705 18.70 2.39 -4.30
CA PHE A 705 19.45 2.66 -3.07
C PHE A 705 18.61 3.49 -2.09
N THR A 706 18.89 3.36 -0.79
CA THR A 706 18.37 4.25 0.24
C THR A 706 19.08 5.60 0.21
N GLY A 707 18.38 6.66 0.62
CA GLY A 707 18.92 8.00 0.70
C GLY A 707 19.06 8.69 -0.65
N ARG A 708 19.48 9.96 -0.60
CA ARG A 708 19.88 10.77 -1.75
C ARG A 708 21.32 10.45 -2.15
N GLN A 709 21.49 9.71 -3.24
CA GLN A 709 22.80 9.38 -3.82
C GLN A 709 23.06 10.28 -5.02
N GLU A 710 24.22 10.93 -5.12
CA GLU A 710 24.58 11.76 -6.28
C GLU A 710 25.19 10.93 -7.41
N LYS A 711 25.90 9.85 -7.05
CA LYS A 711 26.49 8.86 -7.96
C LYS A 711 26.13 7.46 -7.49
N MET A 712 26.26 6.49 -8.37
CA MET A 712 26.02 5.10 -8.00
C MET A 712 27.12 4.64 -7.03
N PRO A 713 26.77 4.28 -5.78
CA PRO A 713 27.79 3.94 -4.79
C PRO A 713 28.39 2.56 -5.07
N ALA A 714 29.73 2.49 -5.16
CA ALA A 714 30.45 1.23 -5.38
C ALA A 714 30.49 0.30 -4.16
N ASN A 715 30.33 0.86 -2.95
CA ASN A 715 30.50 0.17 -1.68
C ASN A 715 29.19 -0.10 -0.93
N LEU A 716 28.04 0.31 -1.47
CA LEU A 716 26.74 0.04 -0.89
C LEU A 716 26.02 -1.02 -1.71
N SER A 717 25.46 -2.02 -1.03
CA SER A 717 24.57 -2.97 -1.70
C SER A 717 23.24 -2.29 -2.03
N PRO A 718 22.74 -2.40 -3.27
CA PRO A 718 21.43 -1.89 -3.63
C PRO A 718 20.35 -2.66 -2.87
N VAL A 719 19.22 -2.00 -2.59
CA VAL A 719 18.04 -2.66 -2.01
C VAL A 719 17.38 -3.57 -3.03
N LYS A 720 17.38 -3.18 -4.30
CA LYS A 720 16.80 -3.95 -5.40
C LYS A 720 17.52 -3.65 -6.70
N VAL A 721 17.65 -4.66 -7.56
CA VAL A 721 18.17 -4.51 -8.93
C VAL A 721 17.13 -5.07 -9.89
N ARG A 722 16.77 -4.34 -10.94
CA ARG A 722 15.67 -4.70 -11.84
C ARG A 722 16.12 -4.72 -13.29
N THR A 723 15.65 -5.70 -14.05
CA THR A 723 15.67 -5.66 -15.52
C THR A 723 14.36 -5.04 -16.00
N MET A 724 14.47 -3.96 -16.76
CA MET A 724 13.32 -3.18 -17.22
C MET A 724 13.38 -2.93 -18.71
N HIS A 725 12.21 -3.03 -19.37
CA HIS A 725 12.01 -2.62 -20.74
C HIS A 725 11.09 -1.38 -20.78
N PRO A 726 11.40 -0.29 -21.51
CA PRO A 726 10.64 0.96 -21.42
C PRO A 726 9.15 0.82 -21.76
N ALA A 727 8.80 -0.11 -22.66
CA ALA A 727 7.41 -0.34 -23.05
C ALA A 727 6.64 -1.31 -22.12
N VAL A 728 7.34 -2.21 -21.40
CA VAL A 728 6.70 -3.31 -20.64
C VAL A 728 6.89 -3.13 -19.12
N GLY A 729 7.81 -2.26 -18.70
CA GLY A 729 8.17 -2.04 -17.32
C GLY A 729 9.11 -3.14 -16.79
N THR A 730 9.10 -3.34 -15.47
CA THR A 730 9.94 -4.34 -14.81
C THR A 730 9.55 -5.75 -15.23
N MET A 731 10.52 -6.49 -15.75
CA MET A 731 10.35 -7.89 -16.19
C MET A 731 10.98 -8.88 -15.21
N ALA A 732 12.09 -8.49 -14.58
CA ALA A 732 12.75 -9.27 -13.53
C ALA A 732 13.31 -8.35 -12.44
N ALA A 733 13.42 -8.87 -11.22
CA ALA A 733 13.90 -8.14 -10.06
C ALA A 733 14.67 -9.05 -9.11
N TYR A 734 15.87 -8.62 -8.73
CA TYR A 734 16.76 -9.27 -7.78
C TYR A 734 16.79 -8.49 -6.47
N ASP A 735 16.62 -9.19 -5.35
CA ASP A 735 16.85 -8.69 -4.00
C ASP A 735 18.21 -9.19 -3.50
N PRO A 736 19.23 -8.30 -3.39
CA PRO A 736 20.55 -8.69 -2.92
C PRO A 736 20.58 -9.19 -1.48
N ALA A 737 19.69 -8.74 -0.60
CA ALA A 737 19.66 -9.13 0.79
C ALA A 737 19.16 -10.57 0.97
N SER A 738 18.14 -10.96 0.20
CA SER A 738 17.59 -12.32 0.24
C SER A 738 18.22 -13.27 -0.77
N GLY A 739 18.99 -12.76 -1.73
CA GLY A 739 19.55 -13.54 -2.84
C GLY A 739 18.50 -14.03 -3.85
N ARG A 740 17.26 -13.51 -3.80
CA ARG A 740 16.12 -14.04 -4.56
C ARG A 740 15.91 -13.25 -5.85
N LEU A 741 15.66 -13.97 -6.95
CA LEU A 741 15.14 -13.41 -8.19
C LEU A 741 13.63 -13.64 -8.29
N GLU A 742 12.92 -12.58 -8.64
CA GLU A 742 11.51 -12.59 -9.04
C GLU A 742 11.41 -12.20 -10.51
N ALA A 743 10.55 -12.87 -11.27
CA ALA A 743 10.36 -12.59 -12.68
C ALA A 743 8.89 -12.73 -13.09
N ASP A 744 8.47 -11.85 -14.00
CA ASP A 744 7.17 -11.91 -14.66
C ASP A 744 7.37 -12.51 -16.05
N ALA A 745 7.04 -13.80 -16.19
CA ALA A 745 7.27 -14.55 -17.43
C ALA A 745 6.49 -13.98 -18.63
N LEU A 746 5.31 -13.40 -18.40
CA LEU A 746 4.50 -12.80 -19.47
C LEU A 746 5.17 -11.52 -19.96
N ARG A 747 5.55 -10.63 -19.02
CA ARG A 747 6.27 -9.40 -19.38
C ARG A 747 7.63 -9.67 -20.00
N TRP A 748 8.34 -10.69 -19.54
CA TRP A 748 9.60 -11.12 -20.14
C TRP A 748 9.40 -11.55 -21.60
N ALA A 749 8.40 -12.40 -21.86
CA ALA A 749 8.06 -12.83 -23.21
C ALA A 749 7.60 -11.66 -24.09
N GLU A 750 6.81 -10.72 -23.55
CA GLU A 750 6.38 -9.51 -24.26
C GLU A 750 7.55 -8.58 -24.58
N GLY A 751 8.47 -8.37 -23.64
CA GLY A 751 9.69 -7.59 -23.88
C GLY A 751 10.57 -8.25 -24.93
N ALA A 752 10.79 -9.56 -24.83
CA ALA A 752 11.54 -10.34 -25.81
C ALA A 752 10.90 -10.20 -27.20
N ALA A 753 9.59 -10.39 -27.30
CA ALA A 753 8.85 -10.23 -28.56
C ALA A 753 8.92 -8.80 -29.10
N ALA A 754 8.84 -7.77 -28.26
CA ALA A 754 8.90 -6.36 -28.66
C ALA A 754 10.25 -5.96 -29.27
N THR A 755 11.31 -6.72 -28.97
CA THR A 755 12.66 -6.52 -29.53
C THR A 755 13.06 -7.53 -30.60
N THR A 756 12.26 -8.59 -30.80
CA THR A 756 12.58 -9.64 -31.76
C THR A 756 12.37 -9.10 -33.17
N TYR A 757 13.37 -9.28 -34.05
CA TYR A 757 13.33 -8.77 -35.41
C TYR A 757 12.19 -9.41 -36.21
N PRO A 758 11.26 -8.61 -36.79
CA PRO A 758 10.37 -9.11 -37.83
C PRO A 758 11.19 -9.41 -39.09
N GLY A 759 11.69 -10.64 -39.20
CA GLY A 759 12.45 -11.11 -40.36
C GLY A 759 13.69 -11.95 -40.07
N LEU A 760 14.16 -12.02 -38.82
CA LEU A 760 15.18 -13.02 -38.48
C LEU A 760 14.55 -14.41 -38.67
N PRO A 761 15.13 -15.29 -39.50
CA PRO A 761 14.66 -16.67 -39.60
C PRO A 761 14.62 -17.31 -38.21
N ARG A 762 13.58 -18.09 -37.92
CA ARG A 762 13.40 -18.76 -36.61
C ARG A 762 14.60 -19.59 -36.15
N HIS A 763 15.52 -19.95 -37.06
CA HIS A 763 16.74 -20.69 -36.74
C HIS A 763 17.87 -19.84 -36.12
N PHE A 764 17.79 -18.51 -36.17
CA PHE A 764 18.71 -17.63 -35.43
C PHE A 764 18.36 -17.53 -33.93
N GLY A 765 17.40 -18.31 -33.44
CA GLY A 765 17.00 -18.34 -32.04
C GLY A 765 16.11 -17.15 -31.65
N THR A 766 15.67 -17.15 -30.38
CA THR A 766 15.24 -15.93 -29.70
C THR A 766 16.46 -15.03 -29.48
N PRO A 767 16.31 -13.71 -29.25
CA PRO A 767 17.46 -12.86 -28.91
C PRO A 767 18.35 -13.51 -27.84
N ASP A 768 19.68 -13.31 -27.88
CA ASP A 768 20.64 -13.94 -26.94
C ASP A 768 20.44 -13.51 -25.47
N TRP A 769 19.46 -12.64 -25.18
CA TRP A 769 19.01 -12.29 -23.85
C TRP A 769 17.67 -12.95 -23.47
N ALA A 770 16.94 -13.56 -24.40
CA ALA A 770 15.68 -14.26 -24.15
C ALA A 770 15.86 -15.62 -23.43
N PHE A 771 17.09 -15.90 -22.96
CA PHE A 771 17.39 -16.83 -21.87
C PHE A 771 16.44 -16.62 -20.68
N PRO A 772 16.34 -17.61 -19.75
CA PRO A 772 15.43 -17.50 -18.62
C PRO A 772 15.56 -16.14 -17.93
N PRO A 773 14.44 -15.62 -17.36
CA PRO A 773 14.44 -14.32 -16.74
C PRO A 773 15.64 -14.10 -15.83
N HIS A 774 16.32 -12.98 -16.04
CA HIS A 774 17.58 -12.69 -15.39
C HIS A 774 17.77 -11.19 -15.14
N VAL A 775 18.74 -10.87 -14.30
CA VAL A 775 19.25 -9.51 -14.05
C VAL A 775 20.75 -9.50 -14.32
N VAL A 776 21.16 -8.70 -15.31
CA VAL A 776 22.59 -8.41 -15.56
C VAL A 776 23.02 -7.32 -14.60
N LEU A 777 24.03 -7.60 -13.79
CA LEU A 777 24.63 -6.64 -12.89
C LEU A 777 25.67 -5.83 -13.69
N LEU A 778 25.51 -4.52 -13.68
CA LEU A 778 26.37 -3.52 -14.31
C LEU A 778 27.01 -2.59 -13.27
N ASP A 779 28.23 -2.13 -13.50
CA ASP A 779 28.82 -1.00 -12.76
C ASP A 779 28.29 0.36 -13.28
N GLU A 780 28.76 1.48 -12.71
CA GLU A 780 28.34 2.82 -13.13
C GLU A 780 28.75 3.19 -14.57
N MET A 781 29.67 2.44 -15.19
CA MET A 781 30.10 2.64 -16.57
C MET A 781 29.35 1.72 -17.55
N GLY A 782 28.51 0.82 -17.03
CA GLY A 782 27.78 -0.19 -17.78
C GLY A 782 28.53 -1.52 -17.92
N ASN A 783 29.72 -1.68 -17.36
CA ASN A 783 30.44 -2.95 -17.48
C ASN A 783 29.73 -4.05 -16.70
N VAL A 784 29.63 -5.24 -17.29
CA VAL A 784 29.01 -6.40 -16.63
C VAL A 784 29.87 -6.84 -15.45
N THR A 785 29.29 -6.84 -14.26
CA THR A 785 29.92 -7.32 -13.02
C THR A 785 29.35 -8.66 -12.56
N GLY A 786 28.26 -9.13 -13.16
CA GLY A 786 27.65 -10.40 -12.82
C GLY A 786 26.29 -10.66 -13.48
N LEU A 787 25.72 -11.81 -13.19
CA LEU A 787 24.44 -12.28 -13.69
C LEU A 787 23.65 -12.97 -12.58
N VAL A 788 22.35 -12.69 -12.51
CA VAL A 788 21.42 -13.35 -11.59
C VAL A 788 20.31 -14.02 -12.39
N THR A 789 20.09 -15.31 -12.15
CA THR A 789 18.97 -16.09 -12.71
C THR A 789 18.15 -16.72 -11.57
N ALA A 790 17.09 -17.45 -11.91
CA ALA A 790 16.34 -18.24 -10.93
C ALA A 790 17.18 -19.37 -10.30
N ALA A 791 18.25 -19.82 -10.94
CA ALA A 791 19.12 -20.88 -10.43
C ALA A 791 20.28 -20.36 -9.56
N GLY A 792 20.56 -19.06 -9.58
CA GLY A 792 21.54 -18.45 -8.69
C GLY A 792 22.16 -17.16 -9.23
N ARG A 793 23.18 -16.69 -8.51
CA ARG A 793 24.00 -15.54 -8.88
C ARG A 793 25.41 -15.98 -9.23
N VAL A 794 25.98 -15.37 -10.26
CA VAL A 794 27.39 -15.52 -10.63
C VAL A 794 27.98 -14.13 -10.85
N ASP A 795 29.01 -13.78 -10.07
CA ASP A 795 29.75 -12.54 -10.25
C ASP A 795 30.90 -12.77 -11.24
N LEU A 796 31.18 -11.77 -12.08
CA LEU A 796 32.28 -11.79 -13.04
C LEU A 796 33.58 -11.46 -12.29
N PRO A 797 34.56 -12.38 -12.21
CA PRO A 797 35.85 -12.11 -11.59
C PRO A 797 36.64 -11.09 -12.42
N ASP A 798 37.44 -10.26 -11.74
CA ASP A 798 38.48 -9.49 -12.42
C ASP A 798 39.62 -10.44 -12.84
N PHE A 799 39.58 -10.88 -14.10
CA PHE A 799 40.62 -11.75 -14.65
C PHE A 799 41.95 -11.03 -14.91
N THR A 800 41.97 -9.68 -14.89
CA THR A 800 43.19 -8.90 -15.14
C THR A 800 44.14 -8.91 -13.95
N GLY A 801 43.63 -9.13 -12.74
CA GLY A 801 44.43 -9.24 -11.51
C GLY A 801 45.29 -10.51 -11.38
N TYR A 802 45.15 -11.48 -12.29
CA TYR A 802 45.91 -12.73 -12.26
C TYR A 802 47.21 -12.59 -13.07
N ALA A 803 48.34 -12.45 -12.37
CA ALA A 803 49.67 -12.35 -13.00
C ALA A 803 50.14 -13.67 -13.66
N ASP A 804 49.64 -14.82 -13.19
CA ASP A 804 50.01 -16.15 -13.67
C ASP A 804 48.91 -16.72 -14.59
N GLU A 805 49.29 -17.16 -15.79
CA GLU A 805 48.36 -17.68 -16.81
C GLU A 805 47.62 -18.95 -16.34
N PRO A 806 48.27 -19.98 -15.77
CA PRO A 806 47.58 -21.11 -15.15
C PRO A 806 46.55 -20.70 -14.09
N ALA A 807 46.88 -19.76 -13.20
CA ALA A 807 45.93 -19.26 -12.20
C ALA A 807 44.73 -18.55 -12.84
N ARG A 808 44.96 -17.69 -13.84
CA ARG A 808 43.90 -17.00 -14.60
C ARG A 808 42.99 -18.01 -15.31
N ARG A 809 43.58 -18.98 -16.01
CA ARG A 809 42.84 -20.03 -16.73
C ARG A 809 41.97 -20.84 -15.78
N LYS A 810 42.52 -21.25 -14.64
CA LYS A 810 41.77 -21.94 -13.59
C LYS A 810 40.59 -21.10 -13.10
N ALA A 811 40.79 -19.81 -12.85
CA ALA A 811 39.71 -18.91 -12.43
C ALA A 811 38.63 -18.75 -13.53
N GLN A 812 39.01 -18.72 -14.80
CA GLN A 812 38.08 -18.70 -15.94
C GLN A 812 37.28 -20.00 -16.04
N GLU A 813 37.92 -21.16 -15.92
CA GLU A 813 37.27 -22.47 -15.92
C GLU A 813 36.27 -22.59 -14.74
N GLU A 814 36.68 -22.20 -13.53
CA GLU A 814 35.79 -22.18 -12.36
C GLU A 814 34.60 -21.22 -12.55
N TYR A 815 34.81 -20.07 -13.20
CA TYR A 815 33.73 -19.15 -13.54
C TYR A 815 32.77 -19.74 -14.56
N LEU A 816 33.28 -20.36 -15.63
CA LEU A 816 32.46 -21.02 -16.66
C LEU A 816 31.62 -22.15 -16.05
N ASP A 817 32.19 -22.95 -15.14
CA ASP A 817 31.45 -23.98 -14.42
C ASP A 817 30.32 -23.41 -13.54
N ARG A 818 30.56 -22.29 -12.85
CA ARG A 818 29.52 -21.58 -12.09
C ARG A 818 28.44 -21.00 -13.01
N LEU A 819 28.84 -20.39 -14.11
CA LEU A 819 27.95 -19.80 -15.09
C LEU A 819 27.05 -20.87 -15.73
N ALA A 820 27.60 -22.02 -16.12
CA ALA A 820 26.84 -23.14 -16.67
C ALA A 820 25.78 -23.65 -15.69
N LYS A 821 26.11 -23.73 -14.38
CA LYS A 821 25.15 -24.08 -13.33
C LYS A 821 24.04 -23.04 -13.19
N VAL A 822 24.39 -21.76 -13.17
CA VAL A 822 23.43 -20.65 -13.01
C VAL A 822 22.54 -20.47 -14.24
N LEU A 823 23.03 -20.72 -15.45
CA LEU A 823 22.20 -20.63 -16.66
C LEU A 823 21.22 -21.79 -16.78
N ASN A 824 21.39 -22.87 -16.00
CA ASN A 824 20.62 -24.12 -16.11
C ASN A 824 20.51 -24.63 -17.55
N THR A 825 21.48 -24.28 -18.39
CA THR A 825 21.59 -24.74 -19.76
C THR A 825 22.17 -26.14 -19.71
N THR A 826 21.43 -27.13 -20.20
CA THR A 826 21.96 -28.45 -20.53
C THR A 826 22.97 -28.30 -21.67
N GLY A 827 24.18 -27.83 -21.38
CA GLY A 827 25.40 -27.99 -22.18
C GLY A 827 25.42 -27.59 -23.67
N TYR A 828 24.39 -26.94 -24.22
CA TYR A 828 24.39 -26.45 -25.60
C TYR A 828 24.71 -24.96 -25.61
N LEU A 829 26.00 -24.65 -25.48
CA LEU A 829 26.63 -23.45 -26.01
C LEU A 829 27.52 -23.88 -27.18
#